data_AF-A0A918GXS5-F1
#
_entry.id   AF-A0A918GXS5-F1
#
_cell.length_a   1.000
_cell.length_b   1.000
_cell.length_c   1.000
_cell.angle_alpha   90.00
_cell.angle_beta   90.00
_cell.angle_gamma   90.00
#
_symmetry.space_group_name_H-M   'P 1'
#
loop_
_entity.id
_entity.type
_entity.pdbx_description
1 polymer ?
#
loop_
_entity_poly.entity_id
_entity_poly.type
_entity_poly.pdbx_seq_one_letter_code
_entity_poly.pdbx_strand_id
1 'polypeptide(L)'
;MESPRGRRVSSPGGPGLAWERGTARVLHEGRPVGVAFLIPGRLLLTCAHVISSLAGLPDDQPLPARFPVTVDFPLLPGHPKAAATVHFSVPVAADNSGDVAVLRLTDDLPTGAVAMRILEADDLAGHRWRAFGFPRYPGAGGSKDAGVWTRGTVEGREGTGWWQLTCDEQAGFPLAGGFSGAPVWDEEYQGVIGVVVAVEGDQRRRTGYALTVESLAREWPQLRSRLLDDSPFRELLPFTEHDSAVFHGRTEETRRLLELLGEQQVPILPVLGASGVGKSSLTGAGLLARVDQDRHLIARLPHGLRLTAEELLAWALASAGDADTRTADWHDHWSALARRLADEEGLRTAVEQTLARHHERSKLLLVLDQFETLLADAPETARKLDAMLGVVTMRRTDGSRPAQAVVVSRIDFLPQIEQLPHLRAAWEATHVVVPPMTRDQLCAAITRPLAGHAGIRFADGLVERLLHDTPHGAAALPMLEYTLSQLWARQERGVLTAGAYQELGGVEGALVGNAERTLWEWADSTEHEALERIFIQLVRPAERLDVGERGPDTRRVADRSEFSEHDWSLIHRLASTRLVVVTRRPTGLDTAELAHQALVESWPRLQSWVERNRDFRSWQEELRRTVRAWQERGRPRELTLDRHRADEAKRWLGARAAEISAEEAEFVEASIQVQRRTARRRRLVLAGFALLAVLVLVVSSLASRNARTSSEQRDLAAVERLTTQSQLHALSDPALAARLALAAQRIHPTADTRTRLLTTLSSPLRATLTGHSRSVNSVAVSPDGGTLATGGVDRTVRLWDVRARRQIATLTGHTQQVNSVAFSPDGRILATAGDGRQARLWDVRTHRELATFTGHTDWVQSVAFTPDGNTLATSARDTTARLWGVRTHRELATLTGHTATVLSAAISPDGQTVATGGEDRTVRLWDVRTHRQLAILTGHTGTVWWVDFGPDGKTLATSSNDATARLWDTDLFNDLGTLVDRACAAAGRSMTEREWHRYVPAGVTYRRICP
;
A
#
# COMPACT_ATOMS: atom_id res chain seq x y z
N MET A 1 49.43 -57.52 46.18
CA MET A 1 48.26 -58.29 46.62
C MET A 1 47.24 -57.32 47.18
N GLU A 2 45.97 -57.70 47.07
CA GLU A 2 44.74 -56.99 47.47
C GLU A 2 44.14 -56.02 46.44
N SER A 3 43.01 -56.49 45.90
CA SER A 3 41.99 -55.78 45.13
C SER A 3 41.25 -54.78 46.02
N PRO A 4 40.71 -53.70 45.42
CA PRO A 4 39.42 -53.20 45.86
C PRO A 4 38.42 -53.12 44.69
N ARG A 5 37.45 -54.03 44.77
CA ARG A 5 36.00 -53.82 44.60
C ARG A 5 35.53 -52.91 43.46
N GLY A 6 34.82 -53.54 42.52
CA GLY A 6 34.03 -52.89 41.48
C GLY A 6 33.05 -51.86 42.04
N ARG A 7 33.12 -50.64 41.51
CA ARG A 7 32.05 -49.67 41.62
C ARG A 7 30.89 -50.13 40.73
N ARG A 8 29.84 -50.69 41.36
CA ARG A 8 28.48 -50.48 40.86
C ARG A 8 28.30 -48.97 40.78
N VAL A 9 28.06 -48.45 39.58
CA VAL A 9 27.66 -47.05 39.41
C VAL A 9 26.23 -46.96 39.94
N SER A 10 26.09 -46.58 41.21
CA SER A 10 24.85 -46.13 41.79
C SER A 10 24.45 -44.82 41.12
N SER A 11 23.27 -44.80 40.50
CA SER A 11 22.59 -43.60 40.02
C SER A 11 22.52 -42.55 41.16
N PRO A 12 22.96 -41.29 40.95
CA PRO A 12 22.78 -40.25 41.94
C PRO A 12 21.35 -39.70 41.86
N GLY A 13 20.46 -40.20 42.72
CA GLY A 13 19.25 -39.50 43.19
C GLY A 13 17.89 -39.92 42.60
N GLY A 14 16.99 -40.41 43.47
CA GLY A 14 15.53 -40.40 43.29
C GLY A 14 14.91 -41.54 42.46
N PRO A 15 13.58 -41.80 42.59
CA PRO A 15 12.90 -42.98 42.04
C PRO A 15 13.07 -43.07 40.52
N GLY A 16 13.46 -44.26 40.03
CA GLY A 16 13.96 -44.54 38.68
C GLY A 16 13.30 -43.73 37.56
N LEU A 17 14.12 -42.93 36.87
CA LEU A 17 13.71 -42.04 35.80
C LEU A 17 13.00 -42.83 34.68
N ALA A 18 11.99 -42.23 34.04
CA ALA A 18 11.17 -42.89 33.03
C ALA A 18 11.99 -43.49 31.87
N TRP A 19 13.14 -42.89 31.54
CA TRP A 19 14.03 -43.38 30.49
C TRP A 19 14.78 -44.68 30.87
N GLU A 20 15.08 -44.92 32.14
CA GLU A 20 15.72 -46.19 32.56
C GLU A 20 14.74 -47.36 32.35
N ARG A 21 13.47 -47.13 32.66
CA ARG A 21 12.40 -48.14 32.58
C ARG A 21 11.86 -48.36 31.17
N GLY A 22 12.12 -47.44 30.25
CA GLY A 22 11.73 -47.56 28.84
C GLY A 22 12.83 -48.09 27.93
N THR A 23 14.09 -48.16 28.37
CA THR A 23 15.22 -48.57 27.52
C THR A 23 15.25 -50.09 27.37
N ALA A 24 15.25 -50.55 26.12
CA ALA A 24 15.33 -51.94 25.74
C ALA A 24 16.59 -52.22 24.92
N ARG A 25 17.00 -53.48 24.87
CA ARG A 25 18.14 -53.94 24.10
C ARG A 25 17.66 -54.96 23.07
N VAL A 26 18.05 -54.76 21.82
CA VAL A 26 17.72 -55.65 20.72
C VAL A 26 18.72 -56.80 20.71
N LEU A 27 18.23 -58.05 20.68
CA LEU A 27 19.03 -59.26 20.82
C LEU A 27 19.07 -60.07 19.52
N HIS A 28 20.28 -60.52 19.14
CA HIS A 28 20.52 -61.56 18.14
C HIS A 28 21.30 -62.71 18.80
N GLU A 29 20.77 -63.94 18.74
CA GLU A 29 21.39 -65.12 19.37
C GLU A 29 21.77 -64.91 20.85
N GLY A 30 20.97 -64.12 21.58
CA GLY A 30 21.21 -63.80 22.99
C GLY A 30 22.26 -62.72 23.26
N ARG A 31 22.79 -62.06 22.22
CA ARG A 31 23.76 -60.94 22.33
C ARG A 31 23.14 -59.60 21.89
N PRO A 32 23.51 -58.47 22.51
CA PRO A 32 23.12 -57.14 22.03
C PRO A 32 23.61 -56.86 20.61
N VAL A 33 22.70 -56.36 19.77
CA VAL A 33 23.02 -55.80 18.44
C VAL A 33 22.68 -54.31 18.33
N GLY A 34 21.80 -53.80 19.17
CA GLY A 34 21.50 -52.37 19.25
C GLY A 34 20.57 -52.03 20.41
N VAL A 35 20.15 -50.77 20.47
CA VAL A 35 19.26 -50.24 21.52
C VAL A 35 17.89 -49.97 20.90
N ALA A 36 16.84 -50.14 21.70
CA ALA A 36 15.51 -49.67 21.38
C ALA A 36 14.93 -48.96 22.60
N PHE A 37 13.90 -48.14 22.43
CA PHE A 37 13.21 -47.55 23.56
C PHE A 37 11.71 -47.54 23.37
N LEU A 38 11.00 -47.67 24.48
CA LEU A 38 9.56 -47.81 24.52
C LEU A 38 8.89 -46.45 24.34
N ILE A 39 7.90 -46.41 23.45
CA ILE A 39 7.02 -45.26 23.21
C ILE A 39 5.56 -45.71 23.43
N PRO A 40 4.58 -44.78 23.52
CA PRO A 40 3.18 -45.13 23.71
C PRO A 40 2.64 -46.14 22.68
N GLY A 41 1.64 -46.94 23.07
CA GLY A 41 1.01 -47.92 22.17
C GLY A 41 1.71 -49.27 22.02
N ARG A 42 2.56 -49.66 22.99
CA ARG A 42 3.37 -50.92 22.99
C ARG A 42 4.36 -50.99 21.82
N LEU A 43 4.87 -49.83 21.43
CA LEU A 43 5.81 -49.71 20.32
C LEU A 43 7.21 -49.42 20.86
N LEU A 44 8.21 -49.95 20.17
CA LEU A 44 9.63 -49.72 20.43
C LEU A 44 10.22 -49.05 19.21
N LEU A 45 11.01 -48.01 19.40
CA LEU A 45 11.70 -47.32 18.31
C LEU A 45 13.19 -47.65 18.37
N THR A 46 13.77 -47.96 17.20
CA THR A 46 15.19 -48.27 16.99
C THR A 46 15.60 -47.86 15.57
N CYS A 47 16.87 -48.07 15.21
CA CYS A 47 17.37 -47.85 13.85
C CYS A 47 17.02 -49.04 12.95
N ALA A 48 16.78 -48.78 11.66
CA ALA A 48 16.49 -49.83 10.69
C ALA A 48 17.70 -50.73 10.48
N HIS A 49 18.92 -50.18 10.38
CA HIS A 49 20.14 -50.98 10.19
C HIS A 49 20.41 -51.96 11.33
N VAL A 50 19.97 -51.65 12.56
CA VAL A 50 20.07 -52.59 13.70
C VAL A 50 19.29 -53.87 13.41
N ILE A 51 18.13 -53.75 12.77
CA ILE A 51 17.28 -54.87 12.40
C ILE A 51 17.71 -55.48 11.05
N SER A 52 18.23 -54.69 10.11
CA SER A 52 18.78 -55.22 8.85
C SER A 52 19.98 -56.15 9.13
N SER A 53 20.83 -55.77 10.09
CA SER A 53 21.92 -56.63 10.56
C SER A 53 21.44 -57.94 11.20
N LEU A 54 20.27 -57.92 11.86
CA LEU A 54 19.61 -59.10 12.44
C LEU A 54 19.04 -60.02 11.36
N ALA A 55 18.52 -59.43 10.27
CA ALA A 55 17.92 -60.13 9.13
C ALA A 55 18.93 -60.56 8.06
N GLY A 56 20.20 -60.11 8.15
CA GLY A 56 21.21 -60.35 7.12
C GLY A 56 20.93 -59.61 5.80
N LEU A 57 20.19 -58.50 5.87
CA LEU A 57 19.81 -57.68 4.72
C LEU A 57 20.73 -56.45 4.60
N PRO A 58 20.95 -55.94 3.38
CA PRO A 58 21.56 -54.61 3.18
C PRO A 58 20.74 -53.50 3.86
N ASP A 59 21.42 -52.47 4.37
CA ASP A 59 20.79 -51.38 5.13
C ASP A 59 19.84 -50.51 4.28
N ASP A 60 20.01 -50.50 2.96
CA ASP A 60 19.19 -49.77 1.99
C ASP A 60 17.93 -50.55 1.54
N GLN A 61 17.71 -51.75 2.06
CA GLN A 61 16.53 -52.57 1.74
C GLN A 61 15.46 -52.49 2.82
N PRO A 62 14.17 -52.43 2.44
CA PRO A 62 13.07 -52.38 3.39
C PRO A 62 13.00 -53.68 4.21
N LEU A 63 12.76 -53.55 5.51
CA LEU A 63 12.64 -54.70 6.40
C LEU A 63 11.34 -55.47 6.13
N PRO A 64 11.36 -56.81 6.23
CA PRO A 64 10.15 -57.61 6.05
C PRO A 64 9.10 -57.23 7.10
N ALA A 65 7.86 -56.98 6.65
CA ALA A 65 6.75 -56.74 7.55
C ALA A 65 6.59 -57.94 8.50
N ARG A 66 6.40 -57.65 9.80
CA ARG A 66 6.27 -58.64 10.88
C ARG A 66 7.52 -59.50 11.15
N PHE A 67 8.71 -59.09 10.69
CA PHE A 67 9.96 -59.79 11.02
C PHE A 67 10.12 -59.91 12.55
N PRO A 68 10.38 -61.12 13.10
CA PRO A 68 10.45 -61.34 14.54
C PRO A 68 11.74 -60.80 15.14
N VAL A 69 11.62 -60.06 16.24
CA VAL A 69 12.71 -59.44 16.97
C VAL A 69 12.57 -59.78 18.45
N THR A 70 13.67 -60.17 19.10
CA THR A 70 13.69 -60.38 20.56
C THR A 70 14.32 -59.17 21.23
N VAL A 71 13.65 -58.63 22.25
CA VAL A 71 14.18 -57.53 23.07
C VAL A 71 14.20 -57.92 24.55
N ASP A 72 15.10 -57.32 25.33
CA ASP A 72 15.03 -57.35 26.79
C ASP A 72 15.13 -55.96 27.40
N PHE A 73 14.64 -55.80 28.63
CA PHE A 73 14.70 -54.54 29.38
C PHE A 73 15.75 -54.64 30.48
N PRO A 74 17.03 -54.39 30.18
CA PRO A 74 18.13 -54.74 31.08
C PRO A 74 18.20 -53.86 32.33
N LEU A 75 17.51 -52.71 32.35
CA LEU A 75 17.46 -51.81 33.50
C LEU A 75 16.26 -52.06 34.42
N LEU A 76 15.38 -53.01 34.07
CA LEU A 76 14.29 -53.46 34.95
C LEU A 76 14.73 -54.65 35.82
N PRO A 77 14.20 -54.78 37.05
CA PRO A 77 14.46 -55.94 37.89
C PRO A 77 14.09 -57.25 37.18
N GLY A 78 15.04 -58.19 37.11
CA GLY A 78 14.82 -59.50 36.48
C GLY A 78 15.01 -59.56 34.96
N HIS A 79 15.39 -58.45 34.31
CA HIS A 79 15.70 -58.37 32.87
C HIS A 79 14.65 -59.05 31.97
N PRO A 80 13.38 -58.63 32.04
CA PRO A 80 12.30 -59.31 31.32
C PRO A 80 12.55 -59.24 29.81
N LYS A 81 12.38 -60.40 29.16
CA LYS A 81 12.43 -60.55 27.71
C LYS A 81 11.03 -60.41 27.12
N ALA A 82 10.93 -59.80 25.95
CA ALA A 82 9.69 -59.69 25.20
C ALA A 82 9.93 -59.96 23.72
N ALA A 83 8.95 -60.59 23.06
CA ALA A 83 8.93 -60.73 21.62
C ALA A 83 8.32 -59.47 20.99
N ALA A 84 8.87 -59.07 19.84
CA ALA A 84 8.42 -57.95 19.06
C ALA A 84 8.44 -58.30 17.57
N THR A 85 7.71 -57.54 16.76
CA THR A 85 7.73 -57.67 15.30
C THR A 85 7.87 -56.32 14.63
N VAL A 86 8.53 -56.26 13.47
CA VAL A 86 8.62 -55.02 12.69
C VAL A 86 7.23 -54.55 12.27
N HIS A 87 6.85 -53.36 12.74
CA HIS A 87 5.56 -52.72 12.47
C HIS A 87 5.67 -51.70 11.33
N PHE A 88 6.75 -50.93 11.32
CA PHE A 88 7.06 -49.92 10.32
C PHE A 88 8.57 -49.80 10.22
N SER A 89 9.09 -49.61 9.01
CA SER A 89 10.50 -49.31 8.83
C SER A 89 10.71 -48.47 7.58
N VAL A 90 11.62 -47.51 7.66
CA VAL A 90 12.25 -46.89 6.50
C VAL A 90 13.67 -47.44 6.41
N PRO A 91 14.15 -47.85 5.22
CA PRO A 91 15.53 -48.27 5.04
C PRO A 91 16.49 -47.07 5.02
N VAL A 92 17.78 -47.33 5.22
CA VAL A 92 18.83 -46.31 5.20
C VAL A 92 19.02 -45.79 3.77
N ALA A 93 18.71 -44.52 3.53
CA ALA A 93 18.94 -43.84 2.27
C ALA A 93 20.44 -43.50 2.07
N ALA A 94 20.83 -43.13 0.84
CA ALA A 94 22.23 -42.86 0.49
C ALA A 94 22.86 -41.66 1.23
N ASP A 95 22.04 -40.77 1.78
CA ASP A 95 22.44 -39.66 2.66
C ASP A 95 22.32 -40.01 4.17
N ASN A 96 22.20 -41.30 4.48
CA ASN A 96 21.89 -41.89 5.78
C ASN A 96 20.53 -41.48 6.37
N SER A 97 19.67 -40.78 5.64
CA SER A 97 18.30 -40.50 6.10
C SER A 97 17.43 -41.76 6.07
N GLY A 98 16.27 -41.75 6.74
CA GLY A 98 15.37 -42.90 6.70
C GLY A 98 15.75 -44.09 7.58
N ASP A 99 16.78 -44.02 8.45
CA ASP A 99 17.20 -45.13 9.31
C ASP A 99 16.27 -45.37 10.54
N VAL A 100 15.01 -45.74 10.31
CA VAL A 100 13.99 -45.85 11.36
C VAL A 100 13.31 -47.21 11.31
N ALA A 101 13.29 -47.93 12.44
CA ALA A 101 12.47 -49.11 12.63
C ALA A 101 11.61 -48.99 13.89
N VAL A 102 10.32 -49.27 13.72
CA VAL A 102 9.34 -49.34 14.80
C VAL A 102 8.94 -50.79 14.96
N LEU A 103 9.16 -51.32 16.15
CA LEU A 103 8.77 -52.66 16.54
C LEU A 103 7.50 -52.59 17.38
N ARG A 104 6.62 -53.58 17.23
CA ARG A 104 5.44 -53.77 18.08
C ARG A 104 5.66 -54.98 18.97
N LEU A 105 5.52 -54.80 20.28
CA LEU A 105 5.53 -55.91 21.23
C LEU A 105 4.35 -56.84 20.93
N THR A 106 4.61 -58.15 20.89
CA THR A 106 3.57 -59.16 20.65
C THR A 106 2.80 -59.49 21.94
N ASP A 107 3.46 -59.36 23.08
CA ASP A 107 2.90 -59.62 24.41
C ASP A 107 2.55 -58.32 25.15
N ASP A 108 1.94 -58.43 26.33
CA ASP A 108 1.70 -57.30 27.22
C ASP A 108 3.01 -56.64 27.69
N LEU A 109 2.91 -55.37 28.06
CA LEU A 109 4.07 -54.58 28.50
C LEU A 109 4.70 -55.22 29.76
N PRO A 110 6.03 -55.45 29.80
CA PRO A 110 6.68 -55.99 31.00
C PRO A 110 6.41 -55.12 32.23
N THR A 111 6.13 -55.76 33.37
CA THR A 111 5.80 -55.06 34.62
C THR A 111 6.91 -54.08 35.01
N GLY A 112 6.56 -52.79 35.11
CA GLY A 112 7.49 -51.72 35.46
C GLY A 112 8.13 -51.00 34.27
N ALA A 113 7.92 -51.46 33.03
CA ALA A 113 8.31 -50.72 31.84
C ALA A 113 7.45 -49.46 31.66
N VAL A 114 8.08 -48.35 31.24
CA VAL A 114 7.40 -47.05 31.07
C VAL A 114 7.73 -46.48 29.70
N ALA A 115 6.71 -46.04 28.97
CA ALA A 115 6.90 -45.37 27.69
C ALA A 115 7.57 -44.00 27.90
N MET A 116 8.59 -43.70 27.09
CA MET A 116 9.29 -42.43 27.13
C MET A 116 8.51 -41.37 26.37
N ARG A 117 8.53 -40.15 26.92
CA ARG A 117 8.00 -38.96 26.25
C ARG A 117 8.99 -38.50 25.18
N ILE A 118 8.51 -38.35 23.95
CA ILE A 118 9.27 -37.78 22.84
C ILE A 118 8.93 -36.29 22.75
N LEU A 119 9.94 -35.45 22.47
CA LEU A 119 9.84 -34.00 22.45
C LEU A 119 10.26 -33.45 21.08
N GLU A 120 9.34 -32.79 20.39
CA GLU A 120 9.69 -31.93 19.25
C GLU A 120 10.37 -30.67 19.79
N ALA A 121 11.54 -30.34 19.26
CA ALA A 121 12.31 -29.17 19.66
C ALA A 121 13.21 -28.73 18.51
N ASP A 122 13.25 -27.45 18.20
CA ASP A 122 13.87 -26.97 16.95
C ASP A 122 15.18 -26.21 17.14
N ASP A 123 15.60 -25.96 18.38
CA ASP A 123 16.94 -25.51 18.72
C ASP A 123 17.35 -26.04 20.09
N LEU A 124 18.31 -26.96 20.08
CA LEU A 124 18.86 -27.57 21.28
C LEU A 124 20.36 -27.29 21.41
N ALA A 125 20.92 -26.39 20.59
CA ALA A 125 22.35 -26.07 20.66
C ALA A 125 22.72 -25.58 22.07
N GLY A 126 23.70 -26.23 22.70
CA GLY A 126 24.09 -25.98 24.08
C GLY A 126 23.37 -26.83 25.13
N HIS A 127 22.30 -27.55 24.77
CA HIS A 127 21.56 -28.40 25.71
C HIS A 127 22.33 -29.66 26.09
N ARG A 128 22.11 -30.10 27.33
CA ARG A 128 22.75 -31.28 27.91
C ARG A 128 21.95 -32.53 27.60
N TRP A 129 22.59 -33.52 26.99
CA TRP A 129 21.94 -34.78 26.62
C TRP A 129 22.61 -36.00 27.27
N ARG A 130 21.85 -37.09 27.39
CA ARG A 130 22.32 -38.43 27.80
C ARG A 130 21.83 -39.50 26.84
N ALA A 131 22.64 -40.53 26.64
CA ALA A 131 22.21 -41.75 25.97
C ALA A 131 22.79 -42.98 26.68
N PHE A 132 22.12 -44.12 26.51
CA PHE A 132 22.51 -45.39 27.09
C PHE A 132 22.67 -46.44 25.99
N GLY A 133 23.80 -47.16 25.98
CA GLY A 133 24.13 -48.10 24.92
C GLY A 133 24.87 -49.35 25.40
N PHE A 134 25.07 -50.31 24.49
CA PHE A 134 25.68 -51.62 24.78
C PHE A 134 26.86 -51.92 23.83
N PRO A 135 27.98 -51.16 23.90
CA PRO A 135 29.11 -51.30 23.00
C PRO A 135 29.95 -52.57 23.26
N ARG A 136 30.60 -53.09 22.21
CA ARG A 136 31.56 -54.22 22.30
C ARG A 136 32.95 -53.71 22.69
N TYR A 137 33.59 -54.32 23.70
CA TYR A 137 34.91 -53.93 24.20
C TYR A 137 36.07 -54.65 23.46
N PRO A 138 37.12 -53.93 23.02
CA PRO A 138 38.37 -54.53 22.57
C PRO A 138 39.32 -54.74 23.76
N GLY A 139 39.08 -55.79 24.55
CA GLY A 139 39.94 -56.16 25.69
C GLY A 139 39.44 -57.44 26.35
N ALA A 140 40.36 -58.35 26.69
CA ALA A 140 40.09 -59.74 27.07
C ALA A 140 38.94 -59.93 28.09
N GLY A 141 37.82 -60.48 27.61
CA GLY A 141 36.84 -61.21 28.44
C GLY A 141 35.72 -60.42 29.12
N GLY A 142 35.55 -59.11 28.89
CA GLY A 142 34.51 -58.33 29.59
C GLY A 142 33.22 -58.11 28.81
N SER A 143 32.18 -58.92 29.04
CA SER A 143 30.79 -58.52 28.75
C SER A 143 30.34 -57.51 29.82
N LYS A 144 30.01 -56.27 29.42
CA LYS A 144 29.17 -55.39 30.25
C LYS A 144 27.73 -55.53 29.79
N ASP A 145 27.11 -56.67 30.09
CA ASP A 145 25.67 -56.91 29.84
C ASP A 145 24.77 -55.84 30.46
N ALA A 146 25.28 -55.09 31.45
CA ALA A 146 24.58 -53.99 32.11
C ALA A 146 24.52 -52.68 31.30
N GLY A 147 25.23 -52.54 30.17
CA GLY A 147 25.28 -51.31 29.36
C GLY A 147 26.16 -50.20 29.96
N VAL A 148 26.32 -49.11 29.20
CA VAL A 148 27.10 -47.93 29.58
C VAL A 148 26.36 -46.65 29.20
N TRP A 149 26.51 -45.62 30.03
CA TRP A 149 25.96 -44.29 29.78
C TRP A 149 27.01 -43.38 29.14
N THR A 150 26.53 -42.46 28.32
CA THR A 150 27.29 -41.34 27.78
C THR A 150 26.47 -40.06 27.93
N ARG A 151 27.15 -38.92 27.95
CA ARG A 151 26.52 -37.60 28.02
C ARG A 151 27.34 -36.57 27.28
N GLY A 152 26.71 -35.44 26.98
CA GLY A 152 27.37 -34.38 26.28
C GLY A 152 26.50 -33.17 26.04
N THR A 153 26.88 -32.40 25.02
CA THR A 153 26.18 -31.19 24.62
C THR A 153 25.75 -31.30 23.17
N VAL A 154 24.54 -30.86 22.84
CA VAL A 154 24.10 -30.76 21.44
C VAL A 154 24.80 -29.54 20.84
N GLU A 155 25.55 -29.70 19.76
CA GLU A 155 26.33 -28.62 19.15
C GLU A 155 25.46 -27.77 18.22
N GLY A 156 24.48 -28.40 17.56
CA GLY A 156 23.56 -27.75 16.64
C GLY A 156 22.87 -28.76 15.74
N ARG A 157 22.14 -28.23 14.75
CA ARG A 157 21.43 -29.04 13.75
C ARG A 157 22.22 -29.04 12.44
N GLU A 158 22.51 -30.23 11.91
CA GLU A 158 23.13 -30.37 10.59
C GLU A 158 22.05 -30.72 9.56
N GLY A 159 21.79 -29.80 8.62
CA GLY A 159 20.70 -29.92 7.64
C GLY A 159 19.31 -29.95 8.28
N THR A 160 18.33 -30.59 7.61
CA THR A 160 16.93 -30.65 8.11
C THR A 160 16.64 -31.88 8.97
N GLY A 161 17.66 -32.70 9.28
CA GLY A 161 17.48 -34.11 9.66
C GLY A 161 18.10 -34.55 11.00
N TRP A 162 19.14 -33.85 11.46
CA TRP A 162 20.10 -34.44 12.41
C TRP A 162 20.54 -33.47 13.51
N TRP A 163 20.66 -33.98 14.73
CA TRP A 163 21.41 -33.37 15.81
C TRP A 163 22.88 -33.78 15.74
N GLN A 164 23.77 -32.79 15.81
CA GLN A 164 25.18 -33.01 16.05
C GLN A 164 25.44 -33.02 17.55
N LEU A 165 25.99 -34.13 18.06
CA LEU A 165 26.20 -34.39 19.47
C LEU A 165 27.70 -34.40 19.78
N THR A 166 28.13 -33.60 20.75
CA THR A 166 29.49 -33.64 21.30
C THR A 166 29.50 -34.42 22.60
N CYS A 167 30.53 -35.25 22.85
CA CYS A 167 30.67 -36.00 24.10
C CYS A 167 31.67 -35.32 25.06
N ASP A 168 31.35 -35.24 26.35
CA ASP A 168 32.24 -34.67 27.36
C ASP A 168 33.58 -35.43 27.46
N GLU A 169 34.70 -34.71 27.70
CA GLU A 169 36.00 -35.34 27.86
C GLU A 169 36.13 -36.21 29.13
N GLN A 170 35.46 -35.82 30.22
CA GLN A 170 35.59 -36.41 31.56
C GLN A 170 34.42 -37.31 31.99
N ALA A 171 33.39 -37.49 31.16
CA ALA A 171 32.17 -38.21 31.54
C ALA A 171 31.82 -39.35 30.58
N GLY A 172 32.12 -40.59 31.00
CA GLY A 172 31.60 -41.79 30.36
C GLY A 172 32.27 -42.22 29.05
N PHE A 173 31.75 -43.29 28.46
CA PHE A 173 32.26 -43.93 27.24
C PHE A 173 31.87 -43.08 26.01
N PRO A 174 32.75 -42.87 25.02
CA PRO A 174 32.39 -42.11 23.82
C PRO A 174 31.27 -42.81 23.03
N LEU A 175 30.44 -42.05 22.30
CA LEU A 175 29.53 -42.64 21.33
C LEU A 175 30.33 -43.55 20.38
N ALA A 176 29.88 -44.80 20.24
CA ALA A 176 30.55 -45.85 19.48
C ALA A 176 29.55 -46.91 19.03
N GLY A 177 29.99 -47.87 18.21
CA GLY A 177 29.16 -49.01 17.79
C GLY A 177 28.53 -49.74 18.98
N GLY A 178 27.19 -49.85 18.98
CA GLY A 178 26.37 -50.35 20.10
C GLY A 178 25.47 -49.29 20.78
N PHE A 179 25.54 -48.03 20.34
CA PHE A 179 24.60 -46.96 20.69
C PHE A 179 23.51 -46.72 19.64
N SER A 180 23.59 -47.37 18.47
CA SER A 180 22.56 -47.23 17.42
C SER A 180 21.18 -47.60 17.95
N GLY A 181 20.20 -46.73 17.69
CA GLY A 181 18.83 -46.84 18.19
C GLY A 181 18.62 -46.35 19.62
N ALA A 182 19.66 -45.79 20.27
CA ALA A 182 19.53 -45.26 21.62
C ALA A 182 18.73 -43.95 21.64
N PRO A 183 17.86 -43.74 22.63
CA PRO A 183 17.20 -42.45 22.82
C PRO A 183 18.21 -41.40 23.27
N VAL A 184 18.18 -40.23 22.65
CA VAL A 184 18.88 -39.03 23.13
C VAL A 184 17.94 -38.33 24.10
N TRP A 185 18.24 -38.44 25.39
CA TRP A 185 17.47 -37.84 26.47
C TRP A 185 17.99 -36.44 26.77
N ASP A 186 17.12 -35.44 26.71
CA ASP A 186 17.43 -34.07 27.11
C ASP A 186 17.28 -33.91 28.64
N GLU A 187 18.33 -33.43 29.30
CA GLU A 187 18.34 -33.26 30.76
C GLU A 187 17.49 -32.08 31.23
N GLU A 188 17.17 -31.12 30.37
CA GLU A 188 16.44 -29.90 30.74
C GLU A 188 14.94 -30.09 30.57
N TYR A 189 14.51 -30.53 29.38
CA TYR A 189 13.12 -30.80 29.06
C TYR A 189 12.62 -32.18 29.48
N GLN A 190 13.51 -33.04 29.96
CA GLN A 190 13.18 -34.35 30.52
C GLN A 190 12.37 -35.22 29.53
N GLY A 191 12.91 -35.39 28.32
CA GLY A 191 12.31 -36.24 27.29
C GLY A 191 13.26 -36.56 26.14
N VAL A 192 12.83 -37.42 25.23
CA VAL A 192 13.62 -37.90 24.10
C VAL A 192 13.55 -36.90 22.95
N ILE A 193 14.68 -36.32 22.58
CA ILE A 193 14.82 -35.29 21.53
C ILE A 193 15.33 -35.85 20.20
N GLY A 194 15.69 -37.13 20.17
CA GLY A 194 16.17 -37.80 18.97
C GLY A 194 16.66 -39.22 19.21
N VAL A 195 17.17 -39.84 18.16
CA VAL A 195 17.61 -41.25 18.17
C VAL A 195 18.98 -41.35 17.54
N VAL A 196 19.94 -41.94 18.26
CA VAL A 196 21.32 -42.09 17.78
C VAL A 196 21.36 -43.04 16.59
N VAL A 197 21.93 -42.57 15.47
CA VAL A 197 21.93 -43.27 14.17
C VAL A 197 23.33 -43.51 13.63
N ALA A 198 24.24 -42.55 13.81
CA ALA A 198 25.60 -42.68 13.29
C ALA A 198 26.63 -42.05 14.25
N VAL A 199 27.88 -42.51 14.16
CA VAL A 199 29.02 -42.00 14.93
C VAL A 199 30.17 -41.79 13.95
N GLU A 200 30.83 -40.63 13.97
CA GLU A 200 31.95 -40.34 13.07
C GLU A 200 33.13 -41.30 13.38
N GLY A 201 33.71 -41.91 12.35
CA GLY A 201 34.71 -42.98 12.50
C GLY A 201 36.04 -42.55 13.14
N ASP A 202 36.32 -41.25 13.22
CA ASP A 202 37.47 -40.71 13.93
C ASP A 202 37.17 -40.56 15.44
N GLN A 203 37.61 -41.54 16.23
CA GLN A 203 37.46 -41.55 17.69
C GLN A 203 38.08 -40.32 18.40
N ARG A 204 38.87 -39.49 17.69
CA ARG A 204 39.44 -38.25 18.24
C ARG A 204 38.46 -37.07 18.23
N ARG A 205 37.46 -37.04 17.32
CA ARG A 205 36.50 -35.93 17.19
C ARG A 205 35.32 -36.00 18.16
N ARG A 206 34.99 -37.19 18.68
CA ARG A 206 33.93 -37.44 19.70
C ARG A 206 32.56 -36.85 19.34
N THR A 207 32.26 -36.80 18.05
CA THR A 207 31.04 -36.33 17.43
C THR A 207 30.14 -37.50 17.06
N GLY A 208 28.86 -37.39 17.41
CA GLY A 208 27.83 -38.37 17.05
C GLY A 208 26.60 -37.68 16.48
N TYR A 209 25.76 -38.46 15.81
CA TYR A 209 24.60 -37.97 15.08
C TYR A 209 23.34 -38.67 15.53
N ALA A 210 22.29 -37.89 15.74
CA ALA A 210 20.96 -38.40 16.07
C ALA A 210 19.89 -37.84 15.14
N LEU A 211 18.95 -38.68 14.71
CA LEU A 211 17.76 -38.22 13.99
C LEU A 211 16.91 -37.36 14.91
N THR A 212 16.45 -36.22 14.40
CA THR A 212 15.52 -35.36 15.16
C THR A 212 14.11 -35.95 15.20
N VAL A 213 13.29 -35.53 16.17
CA VAL A 213 11.89 -35.98 16.26
C VAL A 213 11.08 -35.57 15.04
N GLU A 214 11.34 -34.41 14.46
CA GLU A 214 10.68 -33.96 13.22
C GLU A 214 11.06 -34.83 12.02
N SER A 215 12.27 -35.40 12.04
CA SER A 215 12.73 -36.34 11.02
C SER A 215 12.07 -37.70 11.21
N LEU A 216 11.96 -38.18 12.44
CA LEU A 216 11.18 -39.38 12.77
C LEU A 216 9.70 -39.20 12.40
N ALA A 217 9.12 -38.02 12.63
CA ALA A 217 7.73 -37.71 12.30
C ALA A 217 7.51 -37.51 10.79
N ARG A 218 8.56 -37.14 10.04
CA ARG A 218 8.52 -37.06 8.58
C ARG A 218 8.52 -38.44 7.95
N GLU A 219 9.44 -39.30 8.40
CA GLU A 219 9.55 -40.67 7.92
C GLU A 219 8.36 -41.52 8.41
N TRP A 220 7.87 -41.25 9.62
CA TRP A 220 6.68 -41.87 10.19
C TRP A 220 5.60 -40.82 10.56
N PRO A 221 4.77 -40.37 9.61
CA PRO A 221 3.74 -39.35 9.84
C PRO A 221 2.74 -39.70 10.96
N GLN A 222 2.50 -41.00 11.18
CA GLN A 222 1.65 -41.51 12.26
C GLN A 222 2.29 -41.36 13.66
N LEU A 223 3.59 -41.07 13.74
CA LEU A 223 4.25 -40.71 15.00
C LEU A 223 3.65 -39.43 15.57
N ARG A 224 3.47 -38.39 14.75
CA ARG A 224 3.00 -37.08 15.21
C ARG A 224 1.59 -37.12 15.78
N SER A 225 0.69 -37.86 15.13
CA SER A 225 -0.65 -38.12 15.67
C SER A 225 -0.56 -38.89 17.00
N ARG A 226 0.32 -39.90 17.06
CA ARG A 226 0.51 -40.74 18.27
C ARG A 226 1.24 -40.08 19.43
N LEU A 227 1.98 -39.00 19.18
CA LEU A 227 2.63 -38.20 20.23
C LEU A 227 1.67 -37.18 20.85
N LEU A 228 0.60 -36.80 20.14
CA LEU A 228 -0.51 -35.97 20.62
C LEU A 228 -1.69 -36.81 21.15
N ASP A 229 -1.63 -38.14 21.06
CA ASP A 229 -2.79 -39.04 21.18
C ASP A 229 -3.45 -39.09 22.57
N ASP A 230 -2.88 -38.49 23.62
CA ASP A 230 -3.60 -38.36 24.89
C ASP A 230 -4.34 -37.01 25.03
N SER A 231 -3.99 -35.97 24.25
CA SER A 231 -4.69 -34.68 24.33
C SER A 231 -5.95 -34.69 23.45
N PRO A 232 -7.14 -34.47 24.03
CA PRO A 232 -8.37 -34.41 23.24
C PRO A 232 -8.55 -33.08 22.51
N PHE A 233 -7.69 -32.08 22.78
CA PHE A 233 -7.74 -30.74 22.17
C PHE A 233 -6.69 -30.60 21.06
N ARG A 234 -7.06 -29.94 19.97
CA ARG A 234 -6.28 -29.91 18.71
C ARG A 234 -5.55 -28.59 18.44
N GLU A 235 -5.40 -27.75 19.46
CA GLU A 235 -4.70 -26.46 19.35
C GLU A 235 -5.27 -25.57 18.23
N LEU A 236 -4.41 -25.07 17.33
CA LEU A 236 -4.77 -24.27 16.16
C LEU A 236 -4.95 -25.14 14.90
N LEU A 237 -4.85 -26.47 15.01
CA LEU A 237 -4.99 -27.37 13.87
C LEU A 237 -6.48 -27.61 13.54
N PRO A 238 -6.83 -27.71 12.25
CA PRO A 238 -8.17 -28.11 11.86
C PRO A 238 -8.44 -29.56 12.26
N PHE A 239 -9.68 -29.86 12.65
CA PHE A 239 -10.07 -31.25 12.92
C PHE A 239 -10.21 -32.02 11.61
N THR A 240 -9.61 -33.21 11.55
CA THR A 240 -9.62 -34.10 10.39
C THR A 240 -10.63 -35.24 10.59
N GLU A 241 -10.82 -36.08 9.57
CA GLU A 241 -11.71 -37.24 9.66
C GLU A 241 -11.36 -38.23 10.78
N HIS A 242 -10.10 -38.24 11.21
CA HIS A 242 -9.62 -39.09 12.31
C HIS A 242 -9.99 -38.54 13.70
N ASP A 243 -10.44 -37.29 13.78
CA ASP A 243 -10.71 -36.59 15.04
C ASP A 243 -12.20 -36.62 15.42
N SER A 244 -13.01 -37.43 14.75
CA SER A 244 -14.47 -37.46 14.92
C SER A 244 -14.94 -37.82 16.33
N ALA A 245 -14.10 -38.53 17.09
CA ALA A 245 -14.37 -38.94 18.46
C ALA A 245 -14.29 -37.78 19.48
N VAL A 246 -13.46 -36.78 19.19
CA VAL A 246 -13.25 -35.60 20.04
C VAL A 246 -13.91 -34.34 19.46
N PHE A 247 -14.41 -34.39 18.22
CA PHE A 247 -15.12 -33.30 17.57
C PHE A 247 -16.58 -33.19 18.05
N HIS A 248 -16.89 -32.16 18.84
CA HIS A 248 -18.21 -31.92 19.43
C HIS A 248 -18.74 -30.50 19.19
N GLY A 249 -20.04 -30.30 19.46
CA GLY A 249 -20.69 -28.98 19.35
C GLY A 249 -21.24 -28.64 17.96
N ARG A 250 -21.11 -29.51 16.95
CA ARG A 250 -21.63 -29.29 15.58
C ARG A 250 -22.54 -30.40 15.06
N THR A 251 -23.30 -31.03 15.96
CA THR A 251 -24.10 -32.23 15.63
C THR A 251 -25.20 -31.94 14.60
N GLU A 252 -25.92 -30.83 14.74
CA GLU A 252 -27.01 -30.48 13.82
C GLU A 252 -26.49 -30.08 12.43
N GLU A 253 -25.42 -29.29 12.36
CA GLU A 253 -24.79 -28.91 11.10
C GLU A 253 -24.20 -30.14 10.38
N THR A 254 -23.58 -31.06 11.13
CA THR A 254 -23.08 -32.33 10.59
C THR A 254 -24.22 -33.18 10.02
N ARG A 255 -25.33 -33.32 10.76
CA ARG A 255 -26.52 -34.05 10.32
C ARG A 255 -27.08 -33.45 9.03
N ARG A 256 -27.15 -32.12 8.95
CA ARG A 256 -27.64 -31.42 7.75
C ARG A 256 -26.75 -31.68 6.52
N LEU A 257 -25.43 -31.65 6.66
CA LEU A 257 -24.51 -31.96 5.56
C LEU A 257 -24.68 -33.40 5.05
N LEU A 258 -24.84 -34.37 5.97
CA LEU A 258 -25.06 -35.77 5.62
C LEU A 258 -26.40 -35.99 4.91
N GLU A 259 -27.48 -35.32 5.35
CA GLU A 259 -28.80 -35.36 4.71
C GLU A 259 -28.73 -34.85 3.26
N LEU A 260 -28.04 -33.73 3.04
CA LEU A 260 -27.91 -33.10 1.72
C LEU A 260 -27.10 -33.96 0.75
N LEU A 261 -26.01 -34.59 1.20
CA LEU A 261 -25.20 -35.46 0.34
C LEU A 261 -25.82 -36.84 0.12
N GLY A 262 -26.35 -37.46 1.17
CA GLY A 262 -26.86 -38.82 1.15
C GLY A 262 -28.26 -38.94 0.58
N GLU A 263 -29.22 -38.26 1.21
CA GLU A 263 -30.65 -38.37 0.88
C GLU A 263 -31.02 -37.50 -0.32
N GLN A 264 -30.64 -36.22 -0.30
CA GLN A 264 -31.01 -35.26 -1.35
C GLN A 264 -30.08 -35.30 -2.58
N GLN A 265 -28.92 -35.96 -2.46
CA GLN A 265 -27.93 -36.15 -3.54
C GLN A 265 -27.58 -34.85 -4.27
N VAL A 266 -27.35 -33.79 -3.51
CA VAL A 266 -26.98 -32.48 -4.05
C VAL A 266 -25.67 -32.61 -4.87
N PRO A 267 -25.61 -32.13 -6.12
CA PRO A 267 -24.44 -32.32 -6.99
C PRO A 267 -23.23 -31.51 -6.53
N ILE A 268 -23.44 -30.24 -6.23
CA ILE A 268 -22.42 -29.33 -5.69
C ILE A 268 -23.04 -28.72 -4.44
N LEU A 269 -22.39 -28.90 -3.30
CA LEU A 269 -22.83 -28.41 -1.99
C LEU A 269 -21.88 -27.31 -1.51
N PRO A 270 -22.28 -26.02 -1.61
CA PRO A 270 -21.54 -24.92 -1.01
C PRO A 270 -21.68 -24.93 0.51
N VAL A 271 -20.55 -24.91 1.22
CA VAL A 271 -20.46 -24.76 2.68
C VAL A 271 -19.77 -23.43 2.97
N LEU A 272 -20.55 -22.43 3.36
CA LEU A 272 -20.08 -21.05 3.55
C LEU A 272 -20.05 -20.65 5.01
N GLY A 273 -19.26 -19.64 5.35
CA GLY A 273 -19.22 -19.05 6.70
C GLY A 273 -18.00 -18.18 6.92
N ALA A 274 -17.99 -17.39 8.00
CA ALA A 274 -16.86 -16.53 8.34
C ALA A 274 -15.56 -17.33 8.57
N SER A 275 -14.40 -16.67 8.44
CA SER A 275 -13.10 -17.31 8.69
C SER A 275 -12.98 -17.72 10.15
N GLY A 276 -12.58 -18.97 10.47
CA GLY A 276 -12.40 -19.43 11.85
C GLY A 276 -13.60 -20.15 12.49
N VAL A 277 -14.82 -20.06 11.94
CA VAL A 277 -16.02 -20.73 12.51
C VAL A 277 -15.98 -22.28 12.51
N GLY A 278 -14.91 -22.88 11.99
CA GLY A 278 -14.71 -24.32 11.97
C GLY A 278 -15.28 -25.05 10.74
N LYS A 279 -15.35 -24.39 9.57
CA LYS A 279 -15.88 -25.01 8.33
C LYS A 279 -15.08 -26.24 7.86
N SER A 280 -13.75 -26.10 7.84
CA SER A 280 -12.83 -27.19 7.49
C SER A 280 -12.95 -28.34 8.50
N SER A 281 -13.00 -28.02 9.80
CA SER A 281 -13.22 -28.98 10.89
C SER A 281 -14.57 -29.72 10.77
N LEU A 282 -15.65 -28.99 10.45
CA LEU A 282 -16.97 -29.57 10.20
C LEU A 282 -16.97 -30.49 8.98
N THR A 283 -16.25 -30.11 7.92
CA THR A 283 -16.13 -30.92 6.71
C THR A 283 -15.30 -32.17 6.97
N GLY A 284 -14.14 -32.06 7.62
CA GLY A 284 -13.27 -33.18 7.95
C GLY A 284 -13.87 -34.10 9.01
N ALA A 285 -13.90 -33.64 10.26
CA ALA A 285 -14.30 -34.45 11.41
C ALA A 285 -15.81 -34.65 11.55
N GLY A 286 -16.62 -33.76 10.97
CA GLY A 286 -18.08 -33.87 10.95
C GLY A 286 -18.56 -34.76 9.82
N LEU A 287 -18.40 -34.28 8.59
CA LEU A 287 -18.95 -34.87 7.37
C LEU A 287 -18.14 -36.08 6.86
N LEU A 288 -16.86 -35.91 6.55
CA LEU A 288 -16.05 -36.96 5.91
C LEU A 288 -15.81 -38.16 6.82
N ALA A 289 -15.70 -37.94 8.13
CA ALA A 289 -15.63 -39.01 9.11
C ALA A 289 -16.90 -39.88 9.22
N ARG A 290 -18.05 -39.35 8.80
CA ARG A 290 -19.37 -40.00 8.94
C ARG A 290 -20.02 -40.35 7.60
N VAL A 291 -19.37 -39.99 6.49
CA VAL A 291 -19.80 -40.43 5.17
C VAL A 291 -19.44 -41.90 5.02
N ASP A 292 -20.32 -42.65 4.35
CA ASP A 292 -20.09 -44.06 4.07
C ASP A 292 -18.89 -44.20 3.12
N GLN A 293 -17.74 -44.62 3.67
CA GLN A 293 -16.47 -44.76 2.96
C GLN A 293 -16.45 -45.97 2.02
N ASP A 294 -17.33 -46.94 2.23
CA ASP A 294 -17.49 -48.08 1.34
C ASP A 294 -18.21 -47.64 0.07
N ARG A 295 -19.10 -46.64 0.17
CA ARG A 295 -19.83 -46.08 -0.98
C ARG A 295 -19.15 -44.92 -1.68
N HIS A 296 -18.35 -44.13 -0.97
CA HIS A 296 -17.74 -42.89 -1.48
C HIS A 296 -16.20 -42.97 -1.56
N LEU A 297 -15.67 -42.61 -2.72
CA LEU A 297 -14.26 -42.31 -2.92
C LEU A 297 -13.99 -40.83 -2.65
N ILE A 298 -13.23 -40.50 -1.62
CA ILE A 298 -12.96 -39.11 -1.23
C ILE A 298 -11.74 -38.61 -2.01
N ALA A 299 -11.92 -37.54 -2.78
CA ALA A 299 -10.88 -36.86 -3.54
C ALA A 299 -10.77 -35.41 -3.05
N ARG A 300 -9.62 -35.05 -2.47
CA ARG A 300 -9.41 -33.70 -1.93
C ARG A 300 -8.61 -32.86 -2.92
N LEU A 301 -9.00 -31.62 -3.12
CA LEU A 301 -8.14 -30.68 -3.81
C LEU A 301 -7.11 -30.12 -2.83
N PRO A 302 -5.83 -30.01 -3.23
CA PRO A 302 -4.82 -29.44 -2.38
C PRO A 302 -5.02 -27.91 -2.34
N HIS A 303 -5.04 -27.33 -1.15
CA HIS A 303 -5.05 -25.88 -0.97
C HIS A 303 -3.62 -25.33 -0.89
N GLY A 304 -3.42 -24.05 -1.23
CA GLY A 304 -2.11 -23.37 -1.16
C GLY A 304 -1.10 -23.77 -2.26
N LEU A 305 -1.46 -24.71 -3.15
CA LEU A 305 -0.68 -25.03 -4.34
C LEU A 305 -1.14 -24.18 -5.53
N ARG A 306 -0.17 -23.55 -6.22
CA ARG A 306 -0.43 -22.79 -7.46
C ARG A 306 -0.36 -23.73 -8.66
N LEU A 307 -1.45 -24.43 -8.91
CA LEU A 307 -1.63 -25.37 -10.01
C LEU A 307 -2.79 -24.91 -10.90
N THR A 308 -2.81 -25.33 -12.16
CA THR A 308 -3.95 -25.15 -13.05
C THR A 308 -5.16 -25.97 -12.59
N ALA A 309 -6.36 -25.71 -13.14
CA ALA A 309 -7.57 -26.39 -12.71
C ALA A 309 -7.50 -27.91 -13.00
N GLU A 310 -6.98 -28.27 -14.16
CA GLU A 310 -6.72 -29.67 -14.54
C GLU A 310 -5.71 -30.33 -13.62
N GLU A 311 -4.67 -29.60 -13.26
CA GLU A 311 -3.62 -30.08 -12.38
C GLU A 311 -4.13 -30.34 -10.96
N LEU A 312 -4.95 -29.44 -10.41
CA LEU A 312 -5.60 -29.60 -9.11
C LEU A 312 -6.53 -30.81 -9.09
N LEU A 313 -7.36 -30.98 -10.13
CA LEU A 313 -8.28 -32.11 -10.21
C LEU A 313 -7.55 -33.42 -10.45
N ALA A 314 -6.51 -33.43 -11.29
CA ALA A 314 -5.67 -34.60 -11.51
C ALA A 314 -4.98 -35.04 -10.22
N TRP A 315 -4.45 -34.08 -9.44
CA TRP A 315 -3.90 -34.37 -8.12
C TRP A 315 -4.94 -35.00 -7.20
N ALA A 316 -6.15 -34.43 -7.15
CA ALA A 316 -7.23 -34.93 -6.31
C ALA A 316 -7.66 -36.34 -6.69
N LEU A 317 -7.81 -36.61 -7.99
CA LEU A 317 -8.21 -37.92 -8.52
C LEU A 317 -7.11 -38.97 -8.35
N ALA A 318 -5.85 -38.60 -8.54
CA ALA A 318 -4.73 -39.49 -8.33
C ALA A 318 -4.56 -39.83 -6.84
N SER A 319 -4.89 -38.88 -5.94
CA SER A 319 -4.66 -39.01 -4.49
C SER A 319 -5.84 -39.62 -3.75
N ALA A 320 -6.95 -39.79 -4.44
CA ALA A 320 -8.12 -40.50 -3.98
C ALA A 320 -7.89 -42.01 -4.10
N GLY A 321 -7.35 -42.65 -3.05
CA GLY A 321 -7.11 -44.10 -3.03
C GLY A 321 -6.03 -44.55 -2.03
N ASP A 322 -5.67 -45.84 -2.09
CA ASP A 322 -4.69 -46.49 -1.20
C ASP A 322 -3.31 -45.81 -1.18
N ALA A 323 -2.63 -45.95 -0.04
CA ALA A 323 -1.33 -45.36 0.28
C ALA A 323 -0.20 -45.70 -0.70
N ASP A 324 -0.37 -46.74 -1.51
CA ASP A 324 0.59 -47.24 -2.51
C ASP A 324 0.74 -46.33 -3.75
N THR A 325 -0.16 -45.36 -3.95
CA THR A 325 -0.11 -44.48 -5.13
C THR A 325 0.93 -43.37 -5.05
N ARG A 326 1.58 -43.14 -3.88
CA ARG A 326 2.54 -42.03 -3.65
C ARG A 326 4.02 -42.39 -3.92
N THR A 327 4.29 -43.31 -4.84
CA THR A 327 5.65 -43.74 -5.22
C THR A 327 6.37 -42.71 -6.10
N ALA A 328 7.66 -42.94 -6.39
CA ALA A 328 8.54 -42.01 -7.13
C ALA A 328 8.02 -41.55 -8.52
N ASP A 329 7.10 -42.31 -9.13
CA ASP A 329 6.46 -41.96 -10.42
C ASP A 329 5.18 -41.11 -10.27
N TRP A 330 4.87 -40.67 -9.04
CA TRP A 330 3.68 -39.88 -8.72
C TRP A 330 3.57 -38.63 -9.58
N HIS A 331 4.67 -37.87 -9.72
CA HIS A 331 4.69 -36.60 -10.47
C HIS A 331 4.31 -36.79 -11.94
N ASP A 332 4.84 -37.82 -12.58
CA ASP A 332 4.60 -38.12 -14.00
C ASP A 332 3.17 -38.63 -14.23
N HIS A 333 2.64 -39.40 -13.28
CA HIS A 333 1.27 -39.92 -13.32
C HIS A 333 0.22 -38.81 -13.29
N TRP A 334 0.32 -37.88 -12.32
CA TRP A 334 -0.68 -36.81 -12.21
C TRP A 334 -0.52 -35.78 -13.34
N SER A 335 0.70 -35.48 -13.79
CA SER A 335 0.95 -34.59 -14.95
C SER A 335 0.40 -35.18 -16.26
N ALA A 336 0.47 -36.50 -16.44
CA ALA A 336 -0.14 -37.17 -17.58
C ALA A 336 -1.68 -37.17 -17.50
N LEU A 337 -2.23 -37.30 -16.29
CA LEU A 337 -3.67 -37.19 -16.05
C LEU A 337 -4.16 -35.77 -16.34
N ALA A 338 -3.47 -34.73 -15.88
CA ALA A 338 -3.82 -33.33 -16.11
C ALA A 338 -3.97 -33.00 -17.61
N ARG A 339 -3.06 -33.49 -18.46
CA ARG A 339 -3.17 -33.31 -19.93
C ARG A 339 -4.42 -33.94 -20.53
N ARG A 340 -4.96 -35.00 -19.92
CA ARG A 340 -6.19 -35.67 -20.37
C ARG A 340 -7.46 -34.99 -19.88
N LEU A 341 -7.38 -34.12 -18.88
CA LEU A 341 -8.52 -33.38 -18.33
C LEU A 341 -8.83 -32.08 -19.09
N ALA A 342 -8.24 -31.90 -20.28
CA ALA A 342 -8.36 -30.68 -21.07
C ALA A 342 -9.74 -30.47 -21.72
N ASP A 343 -10.54 -31.54 -21.88
CA ASP A 343 -11.89 -31.51 -22.46
C ASP A 343 -12.91 -32.30 -21.61
N GLU A 344 -14.21 -32.14 -21.94
CA GLU A 344 -15.30 -32.78 -21.17
C GLU A 344 -15.28 -34.32 -21.24
N GLU A 345 -14.86 -34.89 -22.37
CA GLU A 345 -14.82 -36.34 -22.57
C GLU A 345 -13.71 -36.98 -21.75
N GLY A 346 -12.52 -36.36 -21.75
CA GLY A 346 -11.40 -36.74 -20.92
C GLY A 346 -11.69 -36.63 -19.43
N LEU A 347 -12.44 -35.60 -19.01
CA LEU A 347 -12.92 -35.45 -17.63
C LEU A 347 -13.83 -36.60 -17.18
N ARG A 348 -14.86 -36.91 -17.98
CA ARG A 348 -15.80 -38.02 -17.68
C ARG A 348 -15.07 -39.35 -17.65
N THR A 349 -14.20 -39.59 -18.63
CA THR A 349 -13.38 -40.81 -18.72
C THR A 349 -12.45 -40.97 -17.52
N ALA A 350 -11.81 -39.90 -17.06
CA ALA A 350 -10.93 -39.95 -15.91
C ALA A 350 -11.68 -40.33 -14.62
N VAL A 351 -12.83 -39.71 -14.35
CA VAL A 351 -13.67 -40.06 -13.19
C VAL A 351 -14.11 -41.51 -13.25
N GLU A 352 -14.49 -41.99 -14.43
CA GLU A 352 -14.88 -43.38 -14.66
C GLU A 352 -13.75 -44.37 -14.42
N GLN A 353 -12.55 -44.08 -14.95
CA GLN A 353 -11.37 -44.91 -14.72
C GLN A 353 -10.98 -44.94 -13.25
N THR A 354 -11.07 -43.80 -12.54
CA THR A 354 -10.80 -43.73 -11.11
C THR A 354 -11.80 -44.58 -10.32
N LEU A 355 -13.11 -44.47 -10.58
CA LEU A 355 -14.12 -45.30 -9.92
C LEU A 355 -13.97 -46.78 -10.29
N ALA A 356 -13.66 -47.10 -11.54
CA ALA A 356 -13.46 -48.47 -12.01
C ALA A 356 -12.26 -49.14 -11.34
N ARG A 357 -11.18 -48.41 -11.03
CA ARG A 357 -10.03 -48.95 -10.27
C ARG A 357 -10.38 -49.31 -8.83
N HIS A 358 -11.38 -48.63 -8.26
CA HIS A 358 -11.84 -48.83 -6.90
C HIS A 358 -13.19 -49.53 -6.89
N HIS A 359 -13.21 -50.78 -7.38
CA HIS A 359 -14.40 -51.62 -7.64
C HIS A 359 -15.42 -51.72 -6.49
N GLU A 360 -15.03 -51.42 -5.26
CA GLU A 360 -15.91 -51.42 -4.08
C GLU A 360 -16.71 -50.12 -3.91
N ARG A 361 -16.27 -49.01 -4.52
CA ARG A 361 -16.85 -47.67 -4.33
C ARG A 361 -17.72 -47.25 -5.50
N SER A 362 -18.86 -46.64 -5.20
CA SER A 362 -19.92 -46.34 -6.19
C SER A 362 -19.99 -44.87 -6.63
N LYS A 363 -19.40 -43.94 -5.86
CA LYS A 363 -19.47 -42.49 -6.09
C LYS A 363 -18.18 -41.79 -5.70
N LEU A 364 -17.81 -40.75 -6.43
CA LEU A 364 -16.70 -39.85 -6.11
C LEU A 364 -17.22 -38.65 -5.31
N LEU A 365 -16.57 -38.31 -4.20
CA LEU A 365 -16.83 -37.10 -3.41
C LEU A 365 -15.62 -36.17 -3.50
N LEU A 366 -15.76 -35.10 -4.28
CA LEU A 366 -14.75 -34.06 -4.44
C LEU A 366 -14.87 -33.06 -3.29
N VAL A 367 -13.77 -32.79 -2.58
CA VAL A 367 -13.73 -31.83 -1.48
C VAL A 367 -12.79 -30.70 -1.85
N LEU A 368 -13.37 -29.51 -1.99
CA LEU A 368 -12.67 -28.28 -2.28
C LEU A 368 -12.70 -27.42 -1.04
N ASP A 369 -11.72 -27.62 -0.15
CA ASP A 369 -11.58 -26.81 1.05
C ASP A 369 -10.81 -25.52 0.76
N GLN A 370 -11.12 -24.45 1.49
CA GLN A 370 -10.54 -23.11 1.32
C GLN A 370 -10.60 -22.58 -0.12
N PHE A 371 -11.73 -22.78 -0.80
CA PHE A 371 -11.93 -22.36 -2.19
C PHE A 371 -11.75 -20.84 -2.39
N GLU A 372 -11.93 -20.05 -1.33
CA GLU A 372 -11.62 -18.62 -1.33
C GLU A 372 -10.17 -18.32 -1.72
N THR A 373 -9.22 -19.22 -1.45
CA THR A 373 -7.82 -19.06 -1.84
C THR A 373 -7.69 -19.05 -3.36
N LEU A 374 -8.43 -19.90 -4.08
CA LEU A 374 -8.45 -19.89 -5.55
C LEU A 374 -9.16 -18.65 -6.09
N LEU A 375 -10.29 -18.26 -5.49
CA LEU A 375 -11.02 -17.04 -5.87
C LEU A 375 -10.16 -15.78 -5.70
N ALA A 376 -9.34 -15.77 -4.66
CA ALA A 376 -8.36 -14.73 -4.37
C ALA A 376 -7.17 -14.74 -5.33
N ASP A 377 -6.54 -15.90 -5.47
CA ASP A 377 -5.19 -15.99 -6.00
C ASP A 377 -5.13 -16.38 -7.47
N ALA A 378 -6.12 -17.12 -7.97
CA ALA A 378 -6.20 -17.60 -9.35
C ALA A 378 -7.67 -17.66 -9.85
N PRO A 379 -8.32 -16.50 -10.09
CA PRO A 379 -9.74 -16.44 -10.45
C PRO A 379 -10.08 -17.18 -11.76
N GLU A 380 -9.16 -17.18 -12.73
CA GLU A 380 -9.33 -17.91 -13.98
C GLU A 380 -9.29 -19.43 -13.75
N THR A 381 -8.37 -19.91 -12.90
CA THR A 381 -8.33 -21.30 -12.45
C THR A 381 -9.61 -21.68 -11.71
N ALA A 382 -10.12 -20.80 -10.83
CA ALA A 382 -11.39 -21.03 -10.13
C ALA A 382 -12.57 -21.12 -11.12
N ARG A 383 -12.60 -20.27 -12.16
CA ARG A 383 -13.64 -20.30 -13.20
C ARG A 383 -13.59 -21.57 -14.04
N LYS A 384 -12.39 -22.02 -14.41
CA LYS A 384 -12.21 -23.26 -15.15
C LYS A 384 -12.59 -24.48 -14.29
N LEU A 385 -12.22 -24.46 -13.01
CA LEU A 385 -12.57 -25.52 -12.07
C LEU A 385 -14.09 -25.59 -11.84
N ASP A 386 -14.79 -24.45 -11.76
CA ASP A 386 -16.27 -24.40 -11.71
C ASP A 386 -16.91 -25.09 -12.93
N ALA A 387 -16.40 -24.82 -14.13
CA ALA A 387 -16.87 -25.49 -15.35
C ALA A 387 -16.63 -27.00 -15.29
N MET A 388 -15.45 -27.44 -14.82
CA MET A 388 -15.13 -28.86 -14.64
C MET A 388 -16.05 -29.52 -13.60
N LEU A 389 -16.33 -28.85 -12.48
CA LEU A 389 -17.28 -29.33 -11.46
C LEU A 389 -18.69 -29.51 -12.04
N GLY A 390 -19.13 -28.58 -12.88
CA GLY A 390 -20.37 -28.68 -13.64
C GLY A 390 -20.45 -29.97 -14.45
N VAL A 391 -19.37 -30.32 -15.16
CA VAL A 391 -19.29 -31.52 -16.01
C VAL A 391 -19.26 -32.81 -15.19
N VAL A 392 -18.40 -32.90 -14.16
CA VAL A 392 -18.20 -34.14 -13.40
C VAL A 392 -19.38 -34.49 -12.48
N THR A 393 -20.15 -33.50 -12.04
CA THR A 393 -21.32 -33.70 -11.17
C THR A 393 -22.64 -33.85 -11.94
N MET A 394 -22.60 -33.80 -13.28
CA MET A 394 -23.77 -34.03 -14.12
C MET A 394 -24.35 -35.44 -13.91
N ARG A 395 -25.67 -35.52 -14.05
CA ARG A 395 -26.38 -36.80 -14.03
C ARG A 395 -26.13 -37.52 -15.35
N ARG A 396 -25.80 -38.80 -15.28
CA ARG A 396 -25.67 -39.66 -16.46
C ARG A 396 -27.03 -39.93 -17.11
N THR A 397 -26.99 -40.45 -18.34
CA THR A 397 -28.16 -40.91 -19.09
C THR A 397 -28.90 -42.06 -18.40
N ASP A 398 -28.20 -42.86 -17.59
CA ASP A 398 -28.77 -43.92 -16.74
C ASP A 398 -29.38 -43.39 -15.42
N GLY A 399 -29.36 -42.07 -15.19
CA GLY A 399 -29.87 -41.42 -13.98
C GLY A 399 -28.91 -41.43 -12.79
N SER A 400 -27.76 -42.11 -12.87
CA SER A 400 -26.76 -42.14 -11.82
C SER A 400 -25.97 -40.82 -11.72
N ARG A 401 -25.46 -40.52 -10.52
CA ARG A 401 -24.54 -39.41 -10.27
C ARG A 401 -23.20 -39.98 -9.83
N PRO A 402 -22.20 -40.06 -10.73
CA PRO A 402 -20.92 -40.67 -10.42
C PRO A 402 -20.07 -39.81 -9.49
N ALA A 403 -20.30 -38.49 -9.44
CA ALA A 403 -19.59 -37.59 -8.54
C ALA A 403 -20.50 -36.53 -7.88
N GLN A 404 -20.10 -36.11 -6.67
CA GLN A 404 -20.62 -34.96 -5.94
C GLN A 404 -19.44 -34.10 -5.49
N ALA A 405 -19.66 -32.80 -5.28
CA ALA A 405 -18.64 -31.87 -4.82
C ALA A 405 -19.10 -31.11 -3.57
N VAL A 406 -18.21 -30.97 -2.59
CA VAL A 406 -18.38 -30.09 -1.43
C VAL A 406 -17.40 -28.96 -1.58
N VAL A 407 -17.91 -27.73 -1.71
CA VAL A 407 -17.09 -26.54 -1.89
C VAL A 407 -17.18 -25.69 -0.63
N VAL A 408 -16.11 -25.70 0.15
CA VAL A 408 -16.01 -24.94 1.39
C VAL A 408 -15.38 -23.60 1.06
N SER A 409 -16.08 -22.51 1.38
CA SER A 409 -15.56 -21.17 1.15
C SER A 409 -15.98 -20.16 2.21
N ARG A 410 -15.33 -19.00 2.22
CA ARG A 410 -15.75 -17.87 3.04
C ARG A 410 -16.96 -17.18 2.44
N ILE A 411 -17.89 -16.79 3.31
CA ILE A 411 -19.10 -16.09 2.87
C ILE A 411 -18.80 -14.70 2.28
N ASP A 412 -17.70 -14.07 2.69
CA ASP A 412 -17.27 -12.76 2.14
C ASP A 412 -16.88 -12.83 0.66
N PHE A 413 -16.63 -14.02 0.13
CA PHE A 413 -16.31 -14.26 -1.28
C PHE A 413 -17.55 -14.58 -2.13
N LEU A 414 -18.75 -14.42 -1.56
CA LEU A 414 -20.00 -14.64 -2.28
C LEU A 414 -20.11 -13.83 -3.58
N PRO A 415 -19.69 -12.55 -3.67
CA PRO A 415 -19.73 -11.80 -4.93
C PRO A 415 -18.88 -12.41 -6.06
N GLN A 416 -17.79 -13.09 -5.72
CA GLN A 416 -16.94 -13.81 -6.67
C GLN A 416 -17.56 -15.16 -7.02
N ILE A 417 -18.18 -15.85 -6.06
CA ILE A 417 -18.92 -17.10 -6.29
C ILE A 417 -20.11 -16.87 -7.22
N GLU A 418 -20.82 -15.74 -7.12
CA GLU A 418 -21.92 -15.38 -8.02
C GLU A 418 -21.49 -15.19 -9.48
N GLN A 419 -20.19 -15.01 -9.74
CA GLN A 419 -19.64 -14.94 -11.10
C GLN A 419 -19.35 -16.33 -11.69
N LEU A 420 -19.47 -17.40 -10.89
CA LEU A 420 -19.22 -18.78 -11.28
C LEU A 420 -20.55 -19.49 -11.57
N PRO A 421 -20.87 -19.83 -12.84
CA PRO A 421 -22.20 -20.30 -13.23
C PRO A 421 -22.70 -21.53 -12.45
N HIS A 422 -21.86 -22.55 -12.24
CA HIS A 422 -22.29 -23.79 -11.61
C HIS A 422 -22.40 -23.65 -10.09
N LEU A 423 -21.43 -22.99 -9.46
CA LEU A 423 -21.47 -22.68 -8.03
C LEU A 423 -22.58 -21.69 -7.67
N ARG A 424 -22.87 -20.70 -8.53
CA ARG A 424 -24.02 -19.80 -8.36
C ARG A 424 -25.33 -20.60 -8.37
N ALA A 425 -25.52 -21.48 -9.35
CA ALA A 425 -26.72 -22.32 -9.43
C ALA A 425 -26.84 -23.24 -8.20
N ALA A 426 -25.72 -23.78 -7.73
CA ALA A 426 -25.67 -24.58 -6.52
C ALA A 426 -26.04 -23.77 -5.26
N TRP A 427 -25.50 -22.56 -5.14
CA TRP A 427 -25.79 -21.62 -4.05
C TRP A 427 -27.27 -21.23 -3.99
N GLU A 428 -27.85 -20.86 -5.13
CA GLU A 428 -29.27 -20.48 -5.23
C GLU A 428 -30.20 -21.66 -4.91
N ALA A 429 -29.78 -22.89 -5.23
CA ALA A 429 -30.58 -24.09 -4.99
C ALA A 429 -30.46 -24.64 -3.56
N THR A 430 -29.24 -24.89 -3.07
CA THR A 430 -29.00 -25.56 -1.78
C THR A 430 -27.60 -25.27 -1.25
N HIS A 431 -27.52 -24.62 -0.09
CA HIS A 431 -26.24 -24.29 0.57
C HIS A 431 -26.33 -24.47 2.10
N VAL A 432 -25.19 -24.52 2.76
CA VAL A 432 -25.09 -24.52 4.23
C VAL A 432 -24.23 -23.34 4.67
N VAL A 433 -24.80 -22.44 5.49
CA VAL A 433 -24.03 -21.39 6.18
C VAL A 433 -23.70 -21.86 7.59
N VAL A 434 -22.42 -21.90 7.93
CA VAL A 434 -21.90 -22.28 9.24
C VAL A 434 -21.79 -21.01 10.11
N PRO A 435 -22.67 -20.83 11.12
CA PRO A 435 -22.59 -19.68 12.02
C PRO A 435 -21.48 -19.88 13.08
N PRO A 436 -21.04 -18.82 13.79
CA PRO A 436 -20.26 -18.96 15.01
C PRO A 436 -20.93 -19.91 16.01
N MET A 437 -20.13 -20.65 16.80
CA MET A 437 -20.69 -21.59 17.79
C MET A 437 -21.43 -20.84 18.89
N THR A 438 -22.60 -21.35 19.26
CA THR A 438 -23.33 -20.89 20.44
C THR A 438 -22.59 -21.29 21.72
N ARG A 439 -22.96 -20.67 22.86
CA ARG A 439 -22.37 -20.99 24.16
C ARG A 439 -22.52 -22.48 24.51
N ASP A 440 -23.65 -23.10 24.19
CA ASP A 440 -23.90 -24.53 24.44
C ASP A 440 -23.04 -25.42 23.56
N GLN A 441 -22.86 -25.03 22.29
CA GLN A 441 -21.97 -25.74 21.36
C GLN A 441 -20.50 -25.64 21.82
N LEU A 442 -20.05 -24.47 22.27
CA LEU A 442 -18.70 -24.30 22.85
C LEU A 442 -18.55 -25.11 24.14
N CYS A 443 -19.57 -25.13 25.01
CA CYS A 443 -19.56 -25.94 26.23
C CYS A 443 -19.40 -27.43 25.91
N ALA A 444 -20.10 -27.92 24.87
CA ALA A 444 -19.95 -29.29 24.39
C ALA A 444 -18.54 -29.56 23.83
N ALA A 445 -17.92 -28.61 23.14
CA ALA A 445 -16.54 -28.71 22.65
C ALA A 445 -15.50 -28.72 23.79
N ILE A 446 -15.76 -28.05 24.92
CA ILE A 446 -14.86 -28.05 26.09
C ILE A 446 -14.98 -29.37 26.87
N THR A 447 -16.20 -29.80 27.15
CA THR A 447 -16.47 -30.80 28.20
C THR A 447 -16.53 -32.23 27.67
N ARG A 448 -17.09 -32.45 26.48
CA ARG A 448 -17.29 -33.79 25.93
C ARG A 448 -16.01 -34.52 25.50
N PRO A 449 -14.96 -33.85 24.96
CA PRO A 449 -13.73 -34.56 24.62
C PRO A 449 -13.05 -35.22 25.83
N LEU A 450 -13.27 -34.71 27.05
CA LEU A 450 -12.77 -35.30 28.29
C LEU A 450 -13.51 -36.57 28.72
N ALA A 451 -14.69 -36.86 28.17
CA ALA A 451 -15.49 -38.02 28.59
C ALA A 451 -14.77 -39.37 28.36
N GLY A 452 -13.82 -39.42 27.43
CA GLY A 452 -12.95 -40.59 27.17
C GLY A 452 -11.75 -40.73 28.12
N HIS A 453 -11.49 -39.74 28.98
CA HIS A 453 -10.26 -39.64 29.78
C HIS A 453 -10.57 -39.70 31.29
N ALA A 454 -10.78 -40.92 31.80
CA ALA A 454 -11.11 -41.15 33.20
C ALA A 454 -9.99 -40.65 34.15
N GLY A 455 -10.36 -39.75 35.08
CA GLY A 455 -9.42 -39.17 36.05
C GLY A 455 -8.99 -37.73 35.73
N ILE A 456 -9.37 -37.20 34.55
CA ILE A 456 -9.09 -35.82 34.18
C ILE A 456 -10.35 -34.96 34.30
N ARG A 457 -10.25 -33.80 34.96
CA ARG A 457 -11.39 -32.88 35.17
C ARG A 457 -10.97 -31.43 35.23
N PHE A 458 -11.89 -30.53 34.88
CA PHE A 458 -11.74 -29.10 35.14
C PHE A 458 -11.89 -28.81 36.64
N ALA A 459 -11.16 -27.81 37.13
CA ALA A 459 -11.44 -27.20 38.42
C ALA A 459 -12.84 -26.56 38.44
N ASP A 460 -13.46 -26.50 39.62
CA ASP A 460 -14.81 -25.96 39.78
C ASP A 460 -14.88 -24.50 39.30
N GLY A 461 -15.87 -24.17 38.46
CA GLY A 461 -16.05 -22.83 37.90
C GLY A 461 -15.12 -22.46 36.74
N LEU A 462 -14.16 -23.32 36.36
CA LEU A 462 -13.21 -23.02 35.29
C LEU A 462 -13.89 -23.03 33.90
N VAL A 463 -14.85 -23.94 33.67
CA VAL A 463 -15.56 -24.03 32.38
C VAL A 463 -16.41 -22.78 32.14
N GLU A 464 -17.12 -22.29 33.17
CA GLU A 464 -17.90 -21.06 33.11
C GLU A 464 -17.03 -19.85 32.83
N ARG A 465 -15.83 -19.81 33.42
CA ARG A 465 -14.84 -18.76 33.18
C ARG A 465 -14.26 -18.83 31.75
N LEU A 466 -13.89 -20.02 31.28
CA LEU A 466 -13.45 -20.22 29.88
C LEU A 466 -14.52 -19.74 28.89
N LEU A 467 -15.79 -20.10 29.09
CA LEU A 467 -16.89 -19.68 28.24
C LEU A 467 -17.16 -18.17 28.30
N HIS A 468 -16.95 -17.54 29.46
CA HIS A 468 -17.11 -16.10 29.65
C HIS A 468 -16.00 -15.31 28.95
N ASP A 469 -14.76 -15.79 29.07
CA ASP A 469 -13.57 -15.11 28.54
C ASP A 469 -13.33 -15.42 27.05
N THR A 470 -14.02 -16.40 26.48
CA THR A 470 -13.93 -16.72 25.05
C THR A 470 -14.58 -15.60 24.23
N PRO A 471 -13.88 -15.00 23.25
CA PRO A 471 -14.44 -13.93 22.44
C PRO A 471 -15.62 -14.45 21.61
N HIS A 472 -16.61 -13.58 21.38
CA HIS A 472 -17.70 -13.89 20.46
C HIS A 472 -17.21 -13.87 19.02
N GLY A 473 -17.77 -14.76 18.18
CA GLY A 473 -17.48 -14.78 16.75
C GLY A 473 -16.58 -15.93 16.33
N ALA A 474 -15.80 -15.71 15.27
CA ALA A 474 -15.21 -16.81 14.53
C ALA A 474 -13.83 -17.28 15.05
N ALA A 475 -13.10 -16.45 15.81
CA ALA A 475 -11.88 -16.87 16.50
C ALA A 475 -12.12 -17.68 17.80
N ALA A 476 -13.37 -17.79 18.26
CA ALA A 476 -13.73 -18.39 19.55
C ALA A 476 -13.18 -19.81 19.75
N LEU A 477 -13.53 -20.74 18.85
CA LEU A 477 -13.15 -22.15 18.97
C LEU A 477 -11.62 -22.37 18.88
N PRO A 478 -10.89 -21.82 17.88
CA PRO A 478 -9.44 -21.98 17.81
C PRO A 478 -8.67 -21.47 19.03
N MET A 479 -9.05 -20.31 19.57
CA MET A 479 -8.41 -19.76 20.78
C MET A 479 -8.70 -20.62 22.00
N LEU A 480 -9.92 -21.14 22.09
CA LEU A 480 -10.34 -22.04 23.14
C LEU A 480 -9.59 -23.39 23.06
N GLU A 481 -9.49 -24.01 21.88
CA GLU A 481 -8.74 -25.25 21.65
C GLU A 481 -7.24 -25.08 21.99
N TYR A 482 -6.64 -23.94 21.62
CA TYR A 482 -5.28 -23.61 22.01
C TYR A 482 -5.15 -23.44 23.53
N THR A 483 -6.06 -22.73 24.18
CA THR A 483 -6.03 -22.56 25.64
C THR A 483 -6.18 -23.89 26.36
N LEU A 484 -7.08 -24.75 25.89
CA LEU A 484 -7.35 -26.06 26.48
C LEU A 484 -6.17 -27.01 26.33
N SER A 485 -5.47 -27.01 25.21
CA SER A 485 -4.24 -27.80 25.06
C SER A 485 -3.11 -27.30 25.98
N GLN A 486 -3.00 -25.97 26.18
CA GLN A 486 -2.02 -25.38 27.10
C GLN A 486 -2.34 -25.71 28.56
N LEU A 487 -3.62 -25.76 28.91
CA LEU A 487 -4.08 -26.22 30.23
C LEU A 487 -3.87 -27.73 30.41
N TRP A 488 -4.13 -28.51 29.36
CA TRP A 488 -3.89 -29.94 29.35
C TRP A 488 -2.42 -30.26 29.61
N ALA A 489 -1.51 -29.51 28.98
CA ALA A 489 -0.07 -29.64 29.19
C ALA A 489 0.39 -29.24 30.61
N ARG A 490 -0.37 -28.36 31.30
CA ARG A 490 -0.09 -27.84 32.65
C ARG A 490 -0.95 -28.46 33.74
N GLN A 491 -1.62 -29.58 33.45
CA GLN A 491 -2.52 -30.21 34.40
C GLN A 491 -1.77 -30.69 35.65
N GLU A 492 -2.38 -30.50 36.82
CA GLU A 492 -1.85 -30.98 38.09
C GLU A 492 -2.65 -32.18 38.56
N ARG A 493 -2.03 -33.37 38.54
CA ARG A 493 -2.68 -34.63 38.98
C ARG A 493 -4.03 -34.91 38.28
N GLY A 494 -4.12 -34.58 36.99
CA GLY A 494 -5.35 -34.74 36.20
C GLY A 494 -6.36 -33.61 36.39
N VAL A 495 -6.04 -32.53 37.11
CA VAL A 495 -6.92 -31.37 37.22
C VAL A 495 -6.40 -30.23 36.33
N LEU A 496 -7.24 -29.74 35.43
CA LEU A 496 -7.00 -28.47 34.73
C LEU A 496 -7.35 -27.34 35.70
N THR A 497 -6.34 -26.62 36.22
CA THR A 497 -6.50 -25.72 37.36
C THR A 497 -6.82 -24.28 36.94
N ALA A 498 -7.56 -23.57 37.80
CA ALA A 498 -7.81 -22.14 37.61
C ALA A 498 -6.52 -21.29 37.75
N GLY A 499 -5.53 -21.78 38.49
CA GLY A 499 -4.21 -21.15 38.62
C GLY A 499 -3.44 -21.17 37.30
N ALA A 500 -3.31 -22.34 36.68
CA ALA A 500 -2.67 -22.47 35.36
C ALA A 500 -3.39 -21.61 34.29
N TYR A 501 -4.71 -21.50 34.37
CA TYR A 501 -5.49 -20.62 33.49
C TYR A 501 -5.22 -19.13 33.71
N GLN A 502 -5.06 -18.70 34.96
CA GLN A 502 -4.69 -17.32 35.29
C GLN A 502 -3.27 -16.98 34.84
N GLU A 503 -2.32 -17.91 34.98
CA GLU A 503 -0.94 -17.74 34.49
C GLU A 503 -0.86 -17.62 32.97
N LEU A 504 -1.75 -18.29 32.25
CA LEU A 504 -1.90 -18.13 30.80
C LEU A 504 -2.50 -16.76 30.42
N GLY A 505 -3.10 -16.02 31.35
CA GLY A 505 -3.73 -14.73 31.07
C GLY A 505 -5.11 -14.84 30.40
N GLY A 506 -5.82 -15.97 30.62
CA GLY A 506 -7.13 -16.22 30.02
C GLY A 506 -7.08 -16.76 28.58
N VAL A 507 -8.24 -16.87 27.91
CA VAL A 507 -8.33 -17.42 26.54
C VAL A 507 -7.53 -16.59 25.53
N GLU A 508 -7.62 -15.26 25.61
CA GLU A 508 -6.88 -14.36 24.72
C GLU A 508 -5.38 -14.31 25.08
N GLY A 509 -5.07 -14.21 26.38
CA GLY A 509 -3.69 -14.19 26.87
C GLY A 509 -2.92 -15.47 26.56
N ALA A 510 -3.58 -16.63 26.51
CA ALA A 510 -2.91 -17.89 26.20
C ALA A 510 -2.24 -17.83 24.82
N LEU A 511 -2.98 -17.40 23.79
CA LEU A 511 -2.48 -17.30 22.42
C LEU A 511 -1.57 -16.09 22.22
N VAL A 512 -2.02 -14.90 22.64
CA VAL A 512 -1.30 -13.63 22.41
C VAL A 512 -0.04 -13.56 23.26
N GLY A 513 -0.14 -13.96 24.53
CA GLY A 513 0.97 -13.99 25.46
C GLY A 513 2.03 -15.02 25.06
N ASN A 514 1.64 -16.16 24.47
CA ASN A 514 2.62 -17.08 23.88
C ASN A 514 3.29 -16.44 22.65
N ALA A 515 2.53 -15.84 21.73
CA ALA A 515 3.11 -15.17 20.57
C ALA A 515 4.13 -14.08 20.96
N GLU A 516 3.79 -13.19 21.90
CA GLU A 516 4.68 -12.12 22.37
C GLU A 516 5.92 -12.66 23.09
N ARG A 517 5.74 -13.61 24.03
CA ARG A 517 6.83 -14.17 24.80
C ARG A 517 7.81 -14.92 23.90
N THR A 518 7.27 -15.80 23.05
CA THR A 518 8.08 -16.61 22.16
C THR A 518 8.87 -15.77 21.19
N LEU A 519 8.34 -14.66 20.66
CA LEU A 519 9.10 -13.82 19.74
C LEU A 519 10.24 -13.07 20.44
N TRP A 520 10.01 -12.52 21.64
CA TRP A 520 10.98 -11.65 22.32
C TRP A 520 11.96 -12.36 23.23
N GLU A 521 11.80 -13.66 23.47
CA GLU A 521 12.80 -14.46 24.19
C GLU A 521 14.03 -14.76 23.34
N TRP A 522 13.89 -14.94 22.02
CA TRP A 522 15.00 -15.32 21.15
C TRP A 522 15.39 -14.29 20.09
N ALA A 523 14.49 -13.37 19.71
CA ALA A 523 14.80 -12.43 18.65
C ALA A 523 15.62 -11.23 19.16
N ASP A 524 16.64 -10.83 18.41
CA ASP A 524 17.38 -9.60 18.66
C ASP A 524 16.71 -8.36 18.02
N SER A 525 17.25 -7.17 18.28
CA SER A 525 16.67 -5.91 17.78
C SER A 525 16.61 -5.81 16.25
N THR A 526 17.51 -6.50 15.54
CA THR A 526 17.53 -6.52 14.07
C THR A 526 16.54 -7.55 13.51
N GLU A 527 16.41 -8.71 14.17
CA GLU A 527 15.42 -9.73 13.86
C GLU A 527 13.99 -9.22 14.11
N HIS A 528 13.78 -8.31 15.07
CA HIS A 528 12.48 -7.66 15.31
C HIS A 528 11.93 -6.92 14.07
N GLU A 529 12.77 -6.21 13.33
CA GLU A 529 12.36 -5.54 12.09
C GLU A 529 12.05 -6.56 10.98
N ALA A 530 12.83 -7.63 10.88
CA ALA A 530 12.59 -8.72 9.94
C ALA A 530 11.27 -9.45 10.25
N LEU A 531 10.96 -9.68 11.52
CA LEU A 531 9.70 -10.28 11.97
C LEU A 531 8.50 -9.43 11.59
N GLU A 532 8.54 -8.11 11.80
CA GLU A 532 7.47 -7.21 11.33
C GLU A 532 7.25 -7.37 9.82
N ARG A 533 8.32 -7.36 9.01
CA ARG A 533 8.23 -7.55 7.55
C ARG A 533 7.66 -8.91 7.16
N ILE A 534 8.07 -9.98 7.84
CA ILE A 534 7.56 -11.35 7.59
C ILE A 534 6.06 -11.41 7.87
N PHE A 535 5.65 -10.98 9.07
CA PHE A 535 4.26 -11.09 9.50
C PHE A 535 3.30 -10.27 8.63
N ILE A 536 3.67 -9.05 8.22
CA ILE A 536 2.81 -8.25 7.32
C ILE A 536 2.68 -8.89 5.92
N GLN A 537 3.67 -9.66 5.45
CA GLN A 537 3.59 -10.38 4.17
C GLN A 537 2.67 -11.61 4.25
N LEU A 538 2.46 -12.17 5.45
CA LEU A 538 1.53 -13.28 5.69
C LEU A 538 0.08 -12.83 5.95
N VAL A 539 -0.17 -11.51 5.94
CA VAL A 539 -1.52 -10.92 6.07
C VAL A 539 -1.90 -10.18 4.79
N ARG A 540 -3.16 -10.37 4.39
CA ARG A 540 -3.84 -9.57 3.37
C ARG A 540 -4.78 -8.58 4.07
N PRO A 541 -4.52 -7.26 3.95
CA PRO A 541 -5.42 -6.25 4.46
C PRO A 541 -6.78 -6.31 3.74
N ALA A 542 -7.86 -6.07 4.46
CA ALA A 542 -9.18 -5.97 3.88
C ALA A 542 -9.32 -4.75 2.96
N GLU A 543 -10.06 -4.94 1.86
CA GLU A 543 -10.46 -3.84 0.99
C GLU A 543 -11.51 -2.95 1.68
N ARG A 544 -11.53 -1.67 1.31
CA ARG A 544 -12.47 -0.69 1.85
C ARG A 544 -13.82 -0.88 1.16
N LEU A 545 -14.87 -1.23 1.90
CA LEU A 545 -16.22 -1.35 1.35
C LEU A 545 -16.85 0.04 1.19
N ASP A 546 -17.79 0.18 0.26
CA ASP A 546 -18.43 1.45 -0.15
C ASP A 546 -19.16 2.21 0.99
N VAL A 547 -19.34 1.59 2.16
CA VAL A 547 -20.06 2.15 3.32
C VAL A 547 -19.11 2.62 4.43
N GLY A 548 -17.79 2.62 4.22
CA GLY A 548 -16.82 3.03 5.24
C GLY A 548 -16.57 1.99 6.33
N GLU A 549 -17.34 0.90 6.35
CA GLU A 549 -17.02 -0.33 7.06
C GLU A 549 -15.90 -1.08 6.31
N ARG A 550 -14.92 -1.60 7.06
CA ARG A 550 -13.83 -2.41 6.51
C ARG A 550 -14.13 -3.87 6.77
N GLY A 551 -13.84 -4.73 5.80
CA GLY A 551 -13.82 -6.18 6.05
C GLY A 551 -12.73 -6.56 7.07
N PRO A 552 -12.73 -7.80 7.59
CA PRO A 552 -11.66 -8.28 8.46
C PRO A 552 -10.38 -8.57 7.67
N ASP A 553 -9.21 -8.20 8.21
CA ASP A 553 -7.91 -8.58 7.64
C ASP A 553 -7.73 -10.10 7.69
N THR A 554 -7.05 -10.68 6.70
CA THR A 554 -7.08 -12.14 6.47
C THR A 554 -5.69 -12.73 6.32
N ARG A 555 -5.49 -13.97 6.78
CA ARG A 555 -4.24 -14.68 6.52
C ARG A 555 -4.03 -14.93 5.01
N ARG A 556 -2.77 -14.96 4.58
CA ARG A 556 -2.35 -15.19 3.20
C ARG A 556 -1.25 -16.25 3.15
N VAL A 557 -1.26 -17.05 2.09
CA VAL A 557 -0.15 -17.94 1.73
C VAL A 557 0.89 -17.15 0.93
N ALA A 558 2.13 -17.14 1.40
CA ALA A 558 3.26 -16.49 0.73
C ALA A 558 4.28 -17.52 0.25
N ASP A 559 4.83 -17.31 -0.95
CA ASP A 559 5.87 -18.19 -1.50
C ASP A 559 7.25 -17.87 -0.92
N ARG A 560 8.15 -18.87 -0.91
CA ARG A 560 9.56 -18.72 -0.57
C ARG A 560 10.24 -17.56 -1.30
N SER A 561 9.92 -17.35 -2.58
CA SER A 561 10.50 -16.31 -3.43
C SER A 561 10.13 -14.89 -3.01
N GLU A 562 9.15 -14.72 -2.11
CA GLU A 562 8.73 -13.42 -1.57
C GLU A 562 9.61 -12.98 -0.39
N PHE A 563 10.50 -13.84 0.11
CA PHE A 563 11.34 -13.60 1.28
C PHE A 563 12.82 -13.72 0.96
N SER A 564 13.66 -12.97 1.67
CA SER A 564 15.12 -13.17 1.61
C SER A 564 15.53 -14.49 2.27
N GLU A 565 16.76 -14.97 2.02
CA GLU A 565 17.32 -16.15 2.73
C GLU A 565 17.25 -15.97 4.26
N HIS A 566 17.54 -14.76 4.73
CA HIS A 566 17.50 -14.44 6.16
C HIS A 566 16.08 -14.42 6.73
N ASP A 567 15.11 -13.82 6.03
CA ASP A 567 13.72 -13.83 6.48
C ASP A 567 13.14 -15.26 6.47
N TRP A 568 13.58 -16.10 5.53
CA TRP A 568 13.12 -17.48 5.44
C TRP A 568 13.68 -18.39 6.55
N SER A 569 14.92 -18.18 7.00
CA SER A 569 15.43 -18.91 8.17
C SER A 569 14.65 -18.54 9.43
N LEU A 570 14.25 -17.28 9.59
CA LEU A 570 13.35 -16.84 10.65
C LEU A 570 11.97 -17.48 10.53
N ILE A 571 11.41 -17.60 9.33
CA ILE A 571 10.13 -18.31 9.08
C ILE A 571 10.20 -19.77 9.55
N HIS A 572 11.31 -20.48 9.32
CA HIS A 572 11.49 -21.83 9.83
C HIS A 572 11.50 -21.89 11.37
N ARG A 573 12.13 -20.90 12.03
CA ARG A 573 12.06 -20.75 13.49
C ARG A 573 10.68 -20.28 13.98
N LEU A 574 9.90 -19.58 13.17
CA LEU A 574 8.50 -19.28 13.49
C LEU A 574 7.59 -20.49 13.33
N ALA A 575 7.96 -21.43 12.47
CA ALA A 575 7.22 -22.67 12.29
C ALA A 575 7.34 -23.59 13.51
N SER A 576 8.52 -23.65 14.13
CA SER A 576 8.74 -24.40 15.38
C SER A 576 7.91 -23.88 16.55
N THR A 577 7.62 -22.57 16.54
CA THR A 577 6.83 -21.90 17.57
C THR A 577 5.33 -21.90 17.29
N ARG A 578 4.90 -22.60 16.22
CA ARG A 578 3.49 -22.77 15.80
C ARG A 578 2.75 -21.46 15.50
N LEU A 579 3.48 -20.39 15.19
CA LEU A 579 2.90 -19.13 14.72
C LEU A 579 2.72 -19.12 13.20
N VAL A 580 3.57 -19.88 12.50
CA VAL A 580 3.60 -20.00 11.04
C VAL A 580 3.54 -21.48 10.67
N VAL A 581 2.92 -21.80 9.54
CA VAL A 581 2.94 -23.14 8.94
C VAL A 581 3.72 -23.05 7.64
N VAL A 582 4.73 -23.91 7.51
CA VAL A 582 5.50 -24.05 6.26
C VAL A 582 5.05 -25.29 5.52
N THR A 583 4.55 -25.13 4.31
CA THR A 583 4.16 -26.25 3.44
C THR A 583 5.19 -26.41 2.34
N ARG A 584 5.87 -27.57 2.30
CA ARG A 584 6.81 -27.90 1.22
C ARG A 584 6.04 -28.40 0.00
N ARG A 585 6.38 -27.86 -1.17
CA ARG A 585 5.74 -28.27 -2.43
C ARG A 585 6.58 -29.35 -3.12
N PRO A 586 5.95 -30.34 -3.78
CA PRO A 586 6.65 -31.30 -4.63
C PRO A 586 7.42 -30.64 -5.79
N THR A 587 7.02 -29.43 -6.18
CA THR A 587 7.68 -28.62 -7.23
C THR A 587 8.90 -27.83 -6.72
N GLY A 588 9.24 -27.92 -5.43
CA GLY A 588 10.41 -27.24 -4.82
C GLY A 588 10.17 -25.80 -4.35
N LEU A 589 8.94 -25.27 -4.44
CA LEU A 589 8.60 -23.91 -4.01
C LEU A 589 7.87 -23.94 -2.67
N ASP A 590 8.61 -23.90 -1.57
CA ASP A 590 8.02 -23.88 -0.22
C ASP A 590 7.15 -22.64 0.00
N THR A 591 6.15 -22.78 0.89
CA THR A 591 5.20 -21.71 1.23
C THR A 591 5.09 -21.53 2.73
N ALA A 592 4.76 -20.31 3.15
CA ALA A 592 4.52 -19.96 4.54
C ALA A 592 3.13 -19.31 4.67
N GLU A 593 2.41 -19.64 5.74
CA GLU A 593 1.16 -19.00 6.12
C GLU A 593 1.07 -18.84 7.65
N LEU A 594 0.26 -17.90 8.14
CA LEU A 594 -0.04 -17.87 9.58
C LEU A 594 -0.79 -19.14 9.99
N ALA A 595 -0.39 -19.68 11.14
CA ALA A 595 -0.98 -20.91 11.66
C ALA A 595 -2.49 -20.81 11.86
N HIS A 596 -2.99 -19.63 12.25
CA HIS A 596 -4.42 -19.40 12.36
C HIS A 596 -4.83 -17.94 12.14
N GLN A 597 -6.05 -17.73 11.65
CA GLN A 597 -6.69 -16.42 11.52
C GLN A 597 -6.84 -15.68 12.86
N ALA A 598 -6.92 -16.42 13.97
CA ALA A 598 -7.06 -15.88 15.32
C ALA A 598 -5.85 -15.00 15.73
N LEU A 599 -4.66 -15.28 15.16
CA LEU A 599 -3.50 -14.42 15.36
C LEU A 599 -3.73 -13.03 14.75
N VAL A 600 -4.38 -12.94 13.59
CA VAL A 600 -4.68 -11.66 12.93
C VAL A 600 -5.74 -10.86 13.72
N GLU A 601 -6.73 -11.56 14.26
CA GLU A 601 -7.89 -10.95 14.94
C GLU A 601 -7.63 -10.55 16.39
N SER A 602 -6.70 -11.22 17.08
CA SER A 602 -6.55 -11.05 18.53
C SER A 602 -5.16 -10.57 18.95
N TRP A 603 -4.16 -10.52 18.06
CA TRP A 603 -2.79 -10.10 18.42
C TRP A 603 -2.57 -8.60 18.17
N PRO A 604 -2.52 -7.74 19.21
CA PRO A 604 -2.54 -6.28 19.02
C PRO A 604 -1.30 -5.74 18.30
N ARG A 605 -0.13 -6.38 18.49
CA ARG A 605 1.10 -5.97 17.81
C ARG A 605 1.04 -6.27 16.33
N LEU A 606 0.57 -7.46 15.94
CA LEU A 606 0.36 -7.79 14.54
C LEU A 606 -0.64 -6.84 13.89
N GLN A 607 -1.73 -6.48 14.58
CA GLN A 607 -2.69 -5.50 14.10
C GLN A 607 -2.06 -4.12 13.90
N SER A 608 -1.24 -3.67 14.85
CA SER A 608 -0.48 -2.42 14.72
C SER A 608 0.49 -2.46 13.53
N TRP A 609 1.18 -3.59 13.32
CA TRP A 609 2.04 -3.80 12.15
C TRP A 609 1.26 -3.74 10.84
N VAL A 610 0.13 -4.43 10.75
CA VAL A 610 -0.73 -4.41 9.57
C VAL A 610 -1.27 -3.00 9.31
N GLU A 611 -1.73 -2.27 10.34
CA GLU A 611 -2.27 -0.92 10.17
C GLU A 611 -1.19 0.08 9.73
N ARG A 612 0.00 0.07 10.34
CA ARG A 612 1.13 0.93 9.94
C ARG A 612 1.58 0.69 8.50
N ASN A 613 1.41 -0.53 7.99
CA ASN A 613 1.85 -0.94 6.68
C ASN A 613 0.70 -1.11 5.66
N ARG A 614 -0.53 -0.70 6.02
CA ARG A 614 -1.75 -1.01 5.26
C ARG A 614 -1.73 -0.44 3.84
N ASP A 615 -1.28 0.79 3.66
CA ASP A 615 -1.21 1.45 2.34
C ASP A 615 -0.29 0.68 1.38
N PHE A 616 0.90 0.31 1.84
CA PHE A 616 1.86 -0.48 1.08
C PHE A 616 1.29 -1.86 0.75
N ARG A 617 0.74 -2.56 1.74
CA ARG A 617 0.23 -3.93 1.55
C ARG A 617 -1.00 -3.96 0.64
N SER A 618 -1.91 -2.98 0.75
CA SER A 618 -3.07 -2.87 -0.14
C SER A 618 -2.65 -2.63 -1.59
N TRP A 619 -1.70 -1.71 -1.81
CA TRP A 619 -1.10 -1.47 -3.12
C TRP A 619 -0.41 -2.73 -3.68
N GLN A 620 0.37 -3.45 -2.85
CA GLN A 620 1.12 -4.62 -3.29
C GLN A 620 0.18 -5.78 -3.67
N GLU A 621 -0.91 -6.00 -2.94
CA GLU A 621 -1.90 -7.04 -3.29
C GLU A 621 -2.66 -6.69 -4.59
N GLU A 622 -2.90 -5.41 -4.88
CA GLU A 622 -3.44 -4.98 -6.18
C GLU A 622 -2.41 -5.17 -7.32
N LEU A 623 -1.14 -4.85 -7.07
CA LEU A 623 -0.05 -5.08 -8.02
C LEU A 623 0.07 -6.57 -8.35
N ARG A 624 0.11 -7.45 -7.34
CA ARG A 624 0.22 -8.90 -7.50
C ARG A 624 -0.90 -9.49 -8.35
N ARG A 625 -2.14 -9.06 -8.13
CA ARG A 625 -3.28 -9.44 -8.99
C ARG A 625 -3.04 -9.07 -10.45
N THR A 626 -2.50 -7.88 -10.70
CA THR A 626 -2.18 -7.41 -12.06
C THR A 626 -1.00 -8.17 -12.68
N VAL A 627 0.06 -8.43 -11.90
CA VAL A 627 1.24 -9.19 -12.31
C VAL A 627 0.84 -10.61 -12.74
N ARG A 628 -0.02 -11.28 -11.96
CA ARG A 628 -0.49 -12.64 -12.30
C ARG A 628 -1.33 -12.64 -13.58
N ALA A 629 -2.29 -11.72 -13.71
CA ALA A 629 -3.07 -11.59 -14.94
C ALA A 629 -2.18 -11.31 -16.17
N TRP A 630 -1.07 -10.58 -15.97
CA TRP A 630 -0.06 -10.37 -17.00
C TRP A 630 0.71 -11.66 -17.32
N GLN A 631 1.15 -12.43 -16.34
CA GLN A 631 1.85 -13.70 -16.54
C GLN A 631 0.98 -14.77 -17.22
N GLU A 632 -0.24 -15.00 -16.71
CA GLU A 632 -1.18 -16.02 -17.22
C GLU A 632 -1.54 -15.80 -18.69
N ARG A 633 -1.61 -14.53 -19.13
CA ARG A 633 -1.91 -14.17 -20.53
C ARG A 633 -0.67 -14.14 -21.43
N GLY A 634 0.46 -14.66 -20.98
CA GLY A 634 1.70 -14.69 -21.77
C GLY A 634 2.41 -13.33 -21.87
N ARG A 635 2.34 -12.53 -20.80
CA ARG A 635 2.99 -11.21 -20.69
C ARG A 635 2.57 -10.20 -21.77
N PRO A 636 1.26 -9.98 -21.99
CA PRO A 636 0.76 -9.12 -23.05
C PRO A 636 1.18 -7.66 -22.84
N ARG A 637 1.42 -6.93 -23.94
CA ARG A 637 1.86 -5.52 -23.87
C ARG A 637 0.75 -4.56 -23.48
N GLU A 638 -0.52 -4.96 -23.59
CA GLU A 638 -1.66 -4.12 -23.22
C GLU A 638 -1.87 -4.03 -21.70
N LEU A 639 -1.49 -5.07 -20.96
CA LEU A 639 -1.72 -5.17 -19.52
C LEU A 639 -0.53 -4.55 -18.78
N THR A 640 -0.53 -3.22 -18.68
CA THR A 640 0.55 -2.43 -18.06
C THR A 640 -0.01 -1.41 -17.08
N LEU A 641 0.80 -0.98 -16.13
CA LEU A 641 0.40 0.07 -15.19
C LEU A 641 0.17 1.40 -15.93
N ASP A 642 -0.89 2.11 -15.55
CA ASP A 642 -1.08 3.50 -15.94
C ASP A 642 0.02 4.41 -15.36
N ARG A 643 0.04 5.68 -15.76
CA ARG A 643 1.08 6.61 -15.33
C ARG A 643 1.09 6.83 -13.80
N HIS A 644 -0.08 7.00 -13.18
CA HIS A 644 -0.17 7.27 -11.75
C HIS A 644 0.32 6.06 -10.94
N ARG A 645 -0.17 4.88 -11.29
CA ARG A 645 0.20 3.61 -10.66
C ARG A 645 1.66 3.25 -10.88
N ALA A 646 2.23 3.58 -12.04
CA ALA A 646 3.66 3.39 -12.31
C ALA A 646 4.56 4.34 -11.49
N ASP A 647 4.15 5.61 -11.33
CA ASP A 647 4.88 6.57 -10.48
C ASP A 647 4.81 6.14 -9.00
N GLU A 648 3.65 5.66 -8.55
CA GLU A 648 3.48 5.08 -7.22
C GLU A 648 4.32 3.82 -7.00
N ALA A 649 4.31 2.89 -7.96
CA ALA A 649 5.14 1.68 -7.92
C ALA A 649 6.63 2.00 -7.85
N LYS A 650 7.07 3.06 -8.54
CA LYS A 650 8.45 3.55 -8.46
C LYS A 650 8.81 4.09 -7.08
N ARG A 651 7.88 4.76 -6.38
CA ARG A 651 8.10 5.21 -5.00
C ARG A 651 8.30 4.03 -4.06
N TRP A 652 7.44 3.02 -4.15
CA TRP A 652 7.53 1.82 -3.30
C TRP A 652 8.77 0.99 -3.59
N LEU A 653 9.16 0.83 -4.87
CA LEU A 653 10.44 0.21 -5.23
C LEU A 653 11.65 0.96 -4.64
N GLY A 654 11.59 2.29 -4.53
CA GLY A 654 12.66 3.07 -3.91
C GLY A 654 12.71 2.96 -2.38
N ALA A 655 11.55 2.82 -1.73
CA ALA A 655 11.45 2.81 -0.27
C ALA A 655 11.55 1.40 0.35
N ARG A 656 11.06 0.36 -0.33
CA ARG A 656 10.87 -1.00 0.22
C ARG A 656 11.27 -2.11 -0.77
N ALA A 657 12.37 -1.91 -1.50
CA ALA A 657 12.84 -2.85 -2.52
C ALA A 657 12.97 -4.30 -2.02
N ALA A 658 13.39 -4.51 -0.77
CA ALA A 658 13.60 -5.83 -0.17
C ALA A 658 12.31 -6.64 0.05
N GLU A 659 11.14 -5.98 0.02
CA GLU A 659 9.83 -6.59 0.25
C GLU A 659 9.05 -6.82 -1.05
N ILE A 660 9.63 -6.44 -2.20
CA ILE A 660 9.04 -6.55 -3.52
C ILE A 660 9.72 -7.70 -4.25
N SER A 661 8.93 -8.65 -4.75
CA SER A 661 9.48 -9.83 -5.43
C SER A 661 10.13 -9.46 -6.77
N ALA A 662 11.04 -10.31 -7.26
CA ALA A 662 11.69 -10.10 -8.55
C ALA A 662 10.68 -10.01 -9.70
N GLU A 663 9.60 -10.78 -9.63
CA GLU A 663 8.52 -10.76 -10.62
C GLU A 663 7.71 -9.46 -10.60
N GLU A 664 7.41 -8.92 -9.41
CA GLU A 664 6.76 -7.63 -9.25
C GLU A 664 7.62 -6.50 -9.81
N ALA A 665 8.93 -6.52 -9.50
CA ALA A 665 9.88 -5.55 -10.02
C ALA A 665 10.00 -5.61 -11.56
N GLU A 666 10.06 -6.83 -12.12
CA GLU A 666 10.08 -7.04 -13.58
C GLU A 666 8.85 -6.43 -14.25
N PHE A 667 7.65 -6.67 -13.71
CA PHE A 667 6.41 -6.13 -14.26
C PHE A 667 6.34 -4.59 -14.19
N VAL A 668 6.77 -4.00 -13.07
CA VAL A 668 6.81 -2.55 -12.91
C VAL A 668 7.80 -1.95 -13.91
N GLU A 669 8.97 -2.56 -14.09
CA GLU A 669 9.95 -2.10 -15.07
C GLU A 669 9.42 -2.23 -16.50
N ALA A 670 8.82 -3.37 -16.86
CA ALA A 670 8.19 -3.57 -18.15
C ALA A 670 7.10 -2.52 -18.43
N SER A 671 6.26 -2.22 -17.43
CA SER A 671 5.24 -1.17 -17.51
C SER A 671 5.85 0.21 -17.71
N ILE A 672 6.90 0.56 -16.98
CA ILE A 672 7.62 1.84 -17.14
C ILE A 672 8.26 1.93 -18.54
N GLN A 673 8.82 0.84 -19.06
CA GLN A 673 9.41 0.80 -20.40
C GLN A 673 8.34 1.01 -21.48
N VAL A 674 7.16 0.38 -21.35
CA VAL A 674 6.03 0.58 -22.26
C VAL A 674 5.54 2.03 -22.19
N GLN A 675 5.40 2.62 -21.00
CA GLN A 675 5.02 4.04 -20.86
C GLN A 675 6.04 4.98 -21.52
N ARG A 676 7.35 4.73 -21.34
CA ARG A 676 8.42 5.49 -22.00
C ARG A 676 8.37 5.35 -23.51
N ARG A 677 8.13 4.14 -24.05
CA ARG A 677 7.97 3.89 -25.49
C ARG A 677 6.73 4.59 -26.03
N THR A 678 5.60 4.54 -25.33
CA THR A 678 4.35 5.19 -25.73
C THR A 678 4.48 6.71 -25.69
N ALA A 679 5.13 7.26 -24.66
CA ALA A 679 5.44 8.69 -24.59
C ALA A 679 6.40 9.12 -25.71
N ARG A 680 7.44 8.33 -26.01
CA ARG A 680 8.34 8.55 -27.15
C ARG A 680 7.60 8.48 -28.47
N ARG A 681 6.74 7.48 -28.68
CA ARG A 681 5.92 7.32 -29.90
C ARG A 681 4.92 8.46 -30.04
N ARG A 682 4.24 8.89 -28.97
CA ARG A 682 3.38 10.09 -28.98
C ARG A 682 4.18 11.35 -29.30
N ARG A 683 5.38 11.53 -28.72
CA ARG A 683 6.27 12.65 -29.08
C ARG A 683 6.73 12.58 -30.53
N LEU A 684 7.06 11.40 -31.06
CA LEU A 684 7.45 11.21 -32.45
C LEU A 684 6.28 11.37 -33.42
N VAL A 685 5.07 10.94 -33.04
CA VAL A 685 3.84 11.12 -33.82
C VAL A 685 3.40 12.59 -33.78
N LEU A 686 3.45 13.26 -32.63
CA LEU A 686 3.21 14.70 -32.51
C LEU A 686 4.28 15.51 -33.23
N ALA A 687 5.56 15.12 -33.14
CA ALA A 687 6.63 15.72 -33.92
C ALA A 687 6.45 15.44 -35.41
N GLY A 688 5.95 14.26 -35.78
CA GLY A 688 5.59 13.88 -37.14
C GLY A 688 4.40 14.68 -37.66
N PHE A 689 3.36 14.91 -36.86
CA PHE A 689 2.23 15.79 -37.18
C PHE A 689 2.66 17.25 -37.21
N ALA A 690 3.55 17.69 -36.33
CA ALA A 690 4.13 19.02 -36.37
C ALA A 690 5.00 19.19 -37.62
N LEU A 691 5.80 18.18 -37.99
CA LEU A 691 6.60 18.18 -39.21
C LEU A 691 5.72 18.12 -40.45
N LEU A 692 4.62 17.35 -40.44
CA LEU A 692 3.66 17.26 -41.53
C LEU A 692 2.84 18.55 -41.62
N ALA A 693 2.48 19.17 -40.50
CA ALA A 693 1.84 20.48 -40.46
C ALA A 693 2.81 21.57 -40.94
N VAL A 694 4.09 21.50 -40.56
CA VAL A 694 5.14 22.37 -41.10
C VAL A 694 5.36 22.08 -42.57
N LEU A 695 5.32 20.84 -43.05
CA LEU A 695 5.49 20.47 -44.45
C LEU A 695 4.26 20.89 -45.27
N VAL A 696 3.05 20.72 -44.76
CA VAL A 696 1.80 21.22 -45.36
C VAL A 696 1.80 22.74 -45.34
N LEU A 697 2.27 23.39 -44.27
CA LEU A 697 2.47 24.83 -44.21
C LEU A 697 3.59 25.28 -45.16
N VAL A 698 4.65 24.50 -45.38
CA VAL A 698 5.76 24.81 -46.29
C VAL A 698 5.36 24.56 -47.74
N VAL A 699 4.59 23.52 -48.05
CA VAL A 699 4.04 23.23 -49.38
C VAL A 699 2.91 24.19 -49.71
N SER A 700 2.00 24.47 -48.77
CA SER A 700 0.99 25.52 -48.91
C SER A 700 1.63 26.90 -48.93
N SER A 701 2.74 27.12 -48.21
CA SER A 701 3.51 28.36 -48.30
C SER A 701 4.33 28.40 -49.58
N LEU A 702 4.82 27.32 -50.18
CA LEU A 702 5.52 27.33 -51.47
C LEU A 702 4.53 27.53 -52.62
N ALA A 703 3.38 26.86 -52.59
CA ALA A 703 2.29 27.05 -53.56
C ALA A 703 1.69 28.46 -53.43
N SER A 704 1.47 28.92 -52.20
CA SER A 704 1.05 30.30 -51.92
C SER A 704 2.17 31.31 -52.17
N ARG A 705 3.46 30.99 -52.01
CA ARG A 705 4.58 31.89 -52.32
C ARG A 705 4.81 31.97 -53.82
N ASN A 706 4.63 30.91 -54.60
CA ASN A 706 4.72 30.99 -56.07
C ASN A 706 3.54 31.75 -56.68
N ALA A 707 2.32 31.55 -56.16
CA ALA A 707 1.16 32.34 -56.57
C ALA A 707 1.23 33.79 -56.07
N ARG A 708 1.70 34.02 -54.83
CA ARG A 708 1.88 35.36 -54.26
C ARG A 708 3.08 36.10 -54.83
N THR A 709 4.22 35.49 -55.11
CA THR A 709 5.38 36.19 -55.72
C THR A 709 5.09 36.66 -57.14
N SER A 710 4.32 35.90 -57.92
CA SER A 710 3.85 36.36 -59.25
C SER A 710 2.84 37.51 -59.15
N SER A 711 1.94 37.49 -58.15
CA SER A 711 1.01 38.59 -57.88
C SER A 711 1.75 39.82 -57.34
N GLU A 712 2.60 39.64 -56.32
CA GLU A 712 3.41 40.66 -55.66
C GLU A 712 4.31 41.37 -56.67
N GLN A 713 4.94 40.67 -57.63
CA GLN A 713 5.71 41.34 -58.69
C GLN A 713 4.83 42.22 -59.61
N ARG A 714 3.61 41.78 -59.94
CA ARG A 714 2.65 42.59 -60.73
C ARG A 714 2.08 43.76 -59.93
N ASP A 715 1.79 43.53 -58.66
CA ASP A 715 1.22 44.50 -57.72
C ASP A 715 2.25 45.57 -57.36
N LEU A 716 3.52 45.19 -57.15
CA LEU A 716 4.63 46.13 -56.94
C LEU A 716 4.90 47.01 -58.16
N ALA A 717 4.88 46.44 -59.38
CA ALA A 717 5.05 47.21 -60.61
C ALA A 717 3.87 48.16 -60.88
N ALA A 718 2.63 47.75 -60.56
CA ALA A 718 1.45 48.61 -60.65
C ALA A 718 1.51 49.75 -59.62
N VAL A 719 1.97 49.46 -58.40
CA VAL A 719 2.13 50.42 -57.30
C VAL A 719 3.20 51.45 -57.62
N GLU A 720 4.34 51.05 -58.16
CA GLU A 720 5.41 51.98 -58.59
C GLU A 720 4.90 52.97 -59.65
N ARG A 721 4.06 52.51 -60.57
CA ARG A 721 3.43 53.35 -61.60
C ARG A 721 2.44 54.35 -61.00
N LEU A 722 1.58 53.89 -60.09
CA LEU A 722 0.55 54.71 -59.42
C LEU A 722 1.17 55.75 -58.47
N THR A 723 2.21 55.40 -57.72
CA THR A 723 2.91 56.33 -56.83
C THR A 723 3.64 57.43 -57.61
N THR A 724 4.22 57.09 -58.76
CA THR A 724 4.85 58.07 -59.67
C THR A 724 3.84 59.04 -60.25
N GLN A 725 2.69 58.55 -60.72
CA GLN A 725 1.61 59.42 -61.21
C GLN A 725 0.99 60.28 -60.10
N SER A 726 0.82 59.74 -58.89
CA SER A 726 0.37 60.50 -57.73
C SER A 726 1.29 61.69 -57.42
N GLN A 727 2.61 61.55 -57.60
CA GLN A 727 3.55 62.66 -57.40
C GLN A 727 3.44 63.72 -58.50
N LEU A 728 3.32 63.31 -59.76
CA LEU A 728 3.18 64.23 -60.89
C LEU A 728 1.92 65.09 -60.77
N HIS A 729 0.83 64.51 -60.26
CA HIS A 729 -0.45 65.21 -60.09
C HIS A 729 -0.61 65.89 -58.72
N ALA A 730 0.37 65.77 -57.82
CA ALA A 730 0.26 66.27 -56.45
C ALA A 730 0.00 67.78 -56.35
N LEU A 731 0.44 68.57 -57.34
CA LEU A 731 0.25 70.03 -57.39
C LEU A 731 -0.87 70.49 -58.31
N SER A 732 -1.26 69.67 -59.31
CA SER A 732 -2.23 70.06 -60.34
C SER A 732 -3.65 69.55 -60.08
N ASP A 733 -3.80 68.36 -59.46
CA ASP A 733 -5.09 67.80 -59.05
C ASP A 733 -4.91 66.96 -57.76
N PRO A 734 -5.05 67.59 -56.58
CA PRO A 734 -4.84 66.93 -55.29
C PRO A 734 -5.83 65.80 -55.02
N ALA A 735 -7.04 65.87 -55.56
CA ALA A 735 -8.06 64.84 -55.36
C ALA A 735 -7.74 63.59 -56.18
N LEU A 736 -7.25 63.75 -57.41
CA LEU A 736 -6.73 62.64 -58.20
C LEU A 736 -5.47 62.05 -57.55
N ALA A 737 -4.53 62.88 -57.11
CA ALA A 737 -3.33 62.42 -56.42
C ALA A 737 -3.66 61.59 -55.16
N ALA A 738 -4.63 62.04 -54.34
CA ALA A 738 -5.06 61.30 -53.16
C ALA A 738 -5.71 59.95 -53.50
N ARG A 739 -6.52 59.88 -54.57
CA ARG A 739 -7.09 58.60 -55.04
C ARG A 739 -6.03 57.65 -55.58
N LEU A 740 -5.03 58.16 -56.29
CA LEU A 740 -3.93 57.35 -56.82
C LEU A 740 -3.02 56.84 -55.70
N ALA A 741 -2.68 57.68 -54.71
CA ALA A 741 -1.95 57.27 -53.51
C ALA A 741 -2.74 56.25 -52.66
N LEU A 742 -4.06 56.43 -52.55
CA LEU A 742 -4.93 55.49 -51.84
C LEU A 742 -5.07 54.16 -52.59
N ALA A 743 -5.14 54.19 -53.93
CA ALA A 743 -5.14 52.99 -54.75
C ALA A 743 -3.82 52.22 -54.60
N ALA A 744 -2.68 52.91 -54.65
CA ALA A 744 -1.38 52.30 -54.41
C ALA A 744 -1.27 51.69 -52.99
N GLN A 745 -1.77 52.38 -51.96
CA GLN A 745 -1.82 51.86 -50.58
C GLN A 745 -2.72 50.62 -50.43
N ARG A 746 -3.84 50.55 -51.16
CA ARG A 746 -4.78 49.42 -51.09
C ARG A 746 -4.31 48.21 -51.88
N ILE A 747 -3.56 48.40 -52.96
CA ILE A 747 -3.02 47.31 -53.78
C ILE A 747 -1.84 46.63 -53.08
N HIS A 748 -0.84 47.40 -52.63
CA HIS A 748 0.30 46.84 -51.91
C HIS A 748 0.81 47.80 -50.81
N PRO A 749 0.32 47.69 -49.57
CA PRO A 749 0.68 48.59 -48.48
C PRO A 749 2.15 48.39 -48.08
N THR A 750 2.98 49.38 -48.39
CA THR A 750 4.42 49.42 -48.08
C THR A 750 4.73 50.71 -47.30
N ALA A 751 5.91 50.79 -46.69
CA ALA A 751 6.33 52.01 -46.00
C ALA A 751 6.37 53.22 -46.96
N ASP A 752 6.76 53.02 -48.23
CA ASP A 752 6.77 54.08 -49.26
C ASP A 752 5.35 54.51 -49.66
N THR A 753 4.45 53.57 -49.99
CA THR A 753 3.06 53.93 -50.35
C THR A 753 2.29 54.55 -49.19
N ARG A 754 2.56 54.09 -47.96
CA ARG A 754 2.00 54.68 -46.74
C ARG A 754 2.56 56.08 -46.53
N THR A 755 3.85 56.26 -46.70
CA THR A 755 4.48 57.58 -46.61
C THR A 755 3.96 58.50 -47.69
N ARG A 756 3.71 58.02 -48.92
CA ARG A 756 3.12 58.81 -50.02
C ARG A 756 1.66 59.15 -49.80
N LEU A 757 0.83 58.22 -49.33
CA LEU A 757 -0.54 58.53 -48.93
C LEU A 757 -0.55 59.52 -47.77
N LEU A 758 0.32 59.31 -46.77
CA LEU A 758 0.47 60.23 -45.65
C LEU A 758 0.95 61.59 -46.14
N THR A 759 1.90 61.71 -47.07
CA THR A 759 2.35 63.00 -47.62
C THR A 759 1.33 63.64 -48.54
N THR A 760 0.55 62.90 -49.31
CA THR A 760 -0.56 63.43 -50.12
C THR A 760 -1.76 63.87 -49.25
N LEU A 761 -2.05 63.15 -48.16
CA LEU A 761 -3.08 63.52 -47.17
C LEU A 761 -2.59 64.60 -46.19
N SER A 762 -1.28 64.72 -45.97
CA SER A 762 -0.66 65.75 -45.13
C SER A 762 -0.16 66.97 -45.92
N SER A 763 -0.14 66.90 -47.25
CA SER A 763 -0.37 68.08 -48.10
C SER A 763 -1.81 68.53 -47.87
N PRO A 764 -2.03 69.81 -47.56
CA PRO A 764 -2.84 70.16 -46.40
C PRO A 764 -4.34 69.93 -46.60
N LEU A 765 -4.90 68.99 -45.82
CA LEU A 765 -6.12 69.27 -45.05
C LEU A 765 -5.74 69.73 -43.63
N ARG A 766 -4.80 70.68 -43.53
CA ARG A 766 -4.54 71.43 -42.30
C ARG A 766 -5.60 72.51 -42.16
N ALA A 767 -6.45 72.40 -41.15
CA ALA A 767 -7.00 73.61 -40.56
C ALA A 767 -5.95 74.13 -39.58
N THR A 768 -5.08 75.03 -40.04
CA THR A 768 -4.21 75.77 -39.13
C THR A 768 -5.08 76.81 -38.45
N LEU A 769 -5.35 76.64 -37.16
CA LEU A 769 -6.06 77.63 -36.34
C LEU A 769 -5.09 78.76 -36.01
N THR A 770 -4.93 79.68 -36.94
CA THR A 770 -4.08 80.87 -36.79
C THR A 770 -4.79 81.90 -35.93
N GLY A 771 -4.12 82.40 -34.90
CA GLY A 771 -4.66 83.49 -34.07
C GLY A 771 -3.78 83.84 -32.89
N HIS A 772 -3.21 82.84 -32.20
CA HIS A 772 -2.22 83.12 -31.16
C HIS A 772 -0.96 83.75 -31.75
N SER A 773 -0.45 84.79 -31.10
CA SER A 773 0.75 85.53 -31.56
C SER A 773 2.06 84.99 -30.98
N ARG A 774 1.99 84.04 -30.06
CA ARG A 774 3.12 83.34 -29.43
C ARG A 774 2.76 81.86 -29.20
N SER A 775 3.67 81.12 -28.58
CA SER A 775 3.49 79.69 -28.29
C SER A 775 2.18 79.41 -27.55
N VAL A 776 1.54 78.29 -27.91
CA VAL A 776 0.37 77.75 -27.21
C VAL A 776 0.87 76.74 -26.17
N ASN A 777 0.50 76.94 -24.92
CA ASN A 777 0.98 76.12 -23.79
C ASN A 777 0.00 75.00 -23.43
N SER A 778 -1.30 75.20 -23.66
CA SER A 778 -2.33 74.24 -23.27
C SER A 778 -3.51 74.26 -24.22
N VAL A 779 -4.17 73.10 -24.34
CA VAL A 779 -5.35 72.88 -25.17
C VAL A 779 -6.34 71.98 -24.44
N ALA A 780 -7.63 72.29 -24.53
CA ALA A 780 -8.70 71.45 -24.02
C ALA A 780 -9.86 71.41 -25.01
N VAL A 781 -10.51 70.26 -25.15
CA VAL A 781 -11.74 70.10 -25.94
C VAL A 781 -12.92 70.07 -24.96
N SER A 782 -14.03 70.71 -25.31
CA SER A 782 -15.26 70.64 -24.52
C SER A 782 -15.83 69.22 -24.53
N PRO A 783 -16.57 68.80 -23.47
CA PRO A 783 -17.14 67.45 -23.39
C PRO A 783 -18.03 67.04 -24.58
N ASP A 784 -18.69 68.01 -25.23
CA ASP A 784 -19.52 67.78 -26.43
C ASP A 784 -18.71 67.69 -27.74
N GLY A 785 -17.39 67.89 -27.68
CA GLY A 785 -16.48 67.90 -28.83
C GLY A 785 -16.65 69.09 -29.78
N GLY A 786 -17.54 70.04 -29.47
CA GLY A 786 -17.89 71.15 -30.35
C GLY A 786 -16.94 72.34 -30.27
N THR A 787 -16.33 72.54 -29.09
CA THR A 787 -15.48 73.70 -28.80
C THR A 787 -14.08 73.26 -28.38
N LEU A 788 -13.07 73.96 -28.88
CA LEU A 788 -11.67 73.82 -28.45
C LEU A 788 -11.27 75.10 -27.71
N ALA A 789 -10.59 74.99 -26.59
CA ALA A 789 -9.93 76.09 -25.91
C ALA A 789 -8.41 75.97 -26.04
N THR A 790 -7.72 77.07 -26.31
CA THR A 790 -6.25 77.12 -26.33
C THR A 790 -5.76 78.29 -25.48
N GLY A 791 -4.79 78.02 -24.60
CA GLY A 791 -4.11 79.02 -23.78
C GLY A 791 -2.69 79.27 -24.28
N GLY A 792 -2.30 80.54 -24.43
CA GLY A 792 -1.02 80.91 -25.02
C GLY A 792 -0.15 81.84 -24.18
N VAL A 793 1.13 81.92 -24.58
CA VAL A 793 2.13 82.87 -24.08
C VAL A 793 1.78 84.32 -24.45
N ASP A 794 0.89 84.51 -25.41
CA ASP A 794 0.32 85.82 -25.75
C ASP A 794 -0.70 86.35 -24.72
N ARG A 795 -0.89 85.61 -23.60
CA ARG A 795 -1.76 85.95 -22.47
C ARG A 795 -3.26 85.88 -22.80
N THR A 796 -3.60 85.28 -23.93
CA THR A 796 -4.98 85.09 -24.35
C THR A 796 -5.40 83.64 -24.19
N VAL A 797 -6.71 83.45 -24.02
CA VAL A 797 -7.34 82.15 -24.24
C VAL A 797 -8.27 82.27 -25.42
N ARG A 798 -8.19 81.35 -26.38
CA ARG A 798 -9.02 81.38 -27.59
C ARG A 798 -9.94 80.18 -27.61
N LEU A 799 -11.20 80.43 -27.96
CA LEU A 799 -12.20 79.40 -28.21
C LEU A 799 -12.35 79.20 -29.71
N TRP A 800 -12.47 77.95 -30.14
CA TRP A 800 -12.58 77.56 -31.53
C TRP A 800 -13.73 76.59 -31.74
N ASP A 801 -14.43 76.74 -32.85
CA ASP A 801 -15.41 75.77 -33.29
C ASP A 801 -14.68 74.63 -33.99
N VAL A 802 -14.77 73.42 -33.45
CA VAL A 802 -14.04 72.25 -33.98
C VAL A 802 -14.55 71.88 -35.37
N ARG A 803 -15.87 72.01 -35.61
CA ARG A 803 -16.49 71.65 -36.89
C ARG A 803 -16.26 72.73 -37.94
N ALA A 804 -16.50 73.99 -37.58
CA ALA A 804 -16.37 75.14 -38.48
C ALA A 804 -14.91 75.64 -38.61
N ARG A 805 -13.98 75.14 -37.78
CA ARG A 805 -12.54 75.43 -37.81
C ARG A 805 -12.22 76.93 -37.76
N ARG A 806 -13.03 77.68 -37.04
CA ARG A 806 -12.90 79.13 -36.90
C ARG A 806 -12.85 79.50 -35.43
N GLN A 807 -12.20 80.62 -35.15
CA GLN A 807 -12.22 81.17 -33.81
C GLN A 807 -13.63 81.66 -33.46
N ILE A 808 -14.12 81.27 -32.29
CA ILE A 808 -15.39 81.71 -31.71
C ILE A 808 -15.17 83.00 -30.90
N ALA A 809 -14.13 83.04 -30.06
CA ALA A 809 -13.84 84.17 -29.17
C ALA A 809 -12.38 84.24 -28.75
N THR A 810 -11.92 85.44 -28.36
CA THR A 810 -10.69 85.63 -27.58
C THR A 810 -11.09 86.11 -26.20
N LEU A 811 -10.69 85.38 -25.17
CA LEU A 811 -10.84 85.73 -23.77
C LEU A 811 -9.56 86.46 -23.32
N THR A 812 -9.72 87.72 -22.96
CA THR A 812 -8.63 88.60 -22.52
C THR A 812 -8.85 89.01 -21.07
N GLY A 813 -7.83 88.85 -20.23
CA GLY A 813 -7.91 89.18 -18.80
C GLY A 813 -6.68 88.73 -18.02
N HIS A 814 -5.99 87.69 -18.49
CA HIS A 814 -4.69 87.29 -17.95
C HIS A 814 -3.61 88.33 -18.22
N THR A 815 -2.82 88.66 -17.20
CA THR A 815 -1.74 89.66 -17.27
C THR A 815 -0.40 89.06 -17.72
N GLN A 816 -0.28 87.73 -17.65
CA GLN A 816 0.88 86.93 -18.05
C GLN A 816 0.44 85.67 -18.83
N GLN A 817 1.39 84.83 -19.25
CA GLN A 817 1.10 83.64 -20.07
C GLN A 817 0.11 82.69 -19.38
N VAL A 818 -0.72 82.05 -20.18
CA VAL A 818 -1.67 81.02 -19.72
C VAL A 818 -1.01 79.67 -19.84
N ASN A 819 -0.94 78.92 -18.74
CA ASN A 819 -0.27 77.62 -18.66
C ASN A 819 -1.24 76.45 -18.78
N SER A 820 -2.48 76.61 -18.34
CA SER A 820 -3.47 75.53 -18.35
C SER A 820 -4.89 76.05 -18.59
N VAL A 821 -5.66 75.27 -19.36
CA VAL A 821 -7.08 75.50 -19.66
C VAL A 821 -7.84 74.20 -19.43
N ALA A 822 -9.01 74.27 -18.80
CA ALA A 822 -9.86 73.09 -18.55
C ALA A 822 -11.34 73.46 -18.64
N PHE A 823 -12.13 72.65 -19.32
CA PHE A 823 -13.59 72.77 -19.30
C PHE A 823 -14.16 72.08 -18.06
N SER A 824 -15.23 72.65 -17.53
CA SER A 824 -16.11 71.97 -16.57
C SER A 824 -16.80 70.77 -17.23
N PRO A 825 -17.22 69.75 -16.46
CA PRO A 825 -17.84 68.54 -17.00
C PRO A 825 -19.12 68.77 -17.80
N ASP A 826 -19.85 69.86 -17.54
CA ASP A 826 -21.04 70.26 -18.31
C ASP A 826 -20.72 71.12 -19.54
N GLY A 827 -19.43 71.47 -19.74
CA GLY A 827 -18.93 72.30 -20.82
C GLY A 827 -19.29 73.79 -20.73
N ARG A 828 -19.97 74.24 -19.66
CA ARG A 828 -20.50 75.62 -19.58
C ARG A 828 -19.50 76.62 -19.03
N ILE A 829 -18.59 76.17 -18.18
CA ILE A 829 -17.55 76.97 -17.56
C ILE A 829 -16.17 76.52 -18.07
N LEU A 830 -15.29 77.47 -18.37
CA LEU A 830 -13.88 77.25 -18.65
C LEU A 830 -13.05 77.83 -17.50
N ALA A 831 -12.14 77.03 -16.93
CA ALA A 831 -11.11 77.50 -16.01
C ALA A 831 -9.79 77.70 -16.76
N THR A 832 -9.10 78.79 -16.44
CA THR A 832 -7.82 79.12 -17.06
C THR A 832 -6.85 79.68 -16.03
N ALA A 833 -5.60 79.26 -16.09
CA ALA A 833 -4.59 79.64 -15.11
C ALA A 833 -3.21 79.81 -15.74
N GLY A 834 -2.36 80.63 -15.10
CA GLY A 834 -1.05 80.94 -15.64
C GLY A 834 -0.16 81.75 -14.68
N ASP A 835 0.85 82.39 -15.25
CA ASP A 835 1.91 83.08 -14.49
C ASP A 835 1.43 84.33 -13.75
N GLY A 836 0.19 84.78 -14.02
CA GLY A 836 -0.46 85.90 -13.34
C GLY A 836 -0.86 85.61 -11.89
N ARG A 837 -0.50 84.42 -11.36
CA ARG A 837 -0.80 83.94 -9.99
C ARG A 837 -2.29 83.81 -9.67
N GLN A 838 -3.11 83.85 -10.71
CA GLN A 838 -4.57 83.84 -10.62
C GLN A 838 -5.13 82.76 -11.53
N ALA A 839 -6.20 82.10 -11.06
CA ALA A 839 -7.07 81.31 -11.92
C ALA A 839 -8.33 82.12 -12.24
N ARG A 840 -8.86 82.00 -13.46
CA ARG A 840 -10.05 82.71 -13.93
C ARG A 840 -11.10 81.73 -14.42
N LEU A 841 -12.36 81.99 -14.11
CA LEU A 841 -13.51 81.26 -14.62
C LEU A 841 -14.20 82.09 -15.70
N TRP A 842 -14.60 81.43 -16.78
CA TRP A 842 -15.25 82.04 -17.93
C TRP A 842 -16.52 81.28 -18.27
N ASP A 843 -17.58 82.00 -18.60
CA ASP A 843 -18.77 81.41 -19.19
C ASP A 843 -18.50 81.16 -20.69
N VAL A 844 -18.58 79.89 -21.10
CA VAL A 844 -18.22 79.45 -22.46
C VAL A 844 -19.18 79.99 -23.51
N ARG A 845 -20.44 80.25 -23.15
CA ARG A 845 -21.48 80.71 -24.09
C ARG A 845 -21.45 82.22 -24.29
N THR A 846 -21.21 82.98 -23.22
CA THR A 846 -21.24 84.44 -23.21
C THR A 846 -19.85 85.06 -23.33
N HIS A 847 -18.80 84.25 -23.18
CA HIS A 847 -17.39 84.64 -23.23
C HIS A 847 -17.00 85.68 -22.17
N ARG A 848 -17.78 85.78 -21.09
CA ARG A 848 -17.53 86.71 -19.98
C ARG A 848 -16.79 86.01 -18.85
N GLU A 849 -15.94 86.77 -18.17
CA GLU A 849 -15.34 86.32 -16.92
C GLU A 849 -16.41 86.25 -15.82
N LEU A 850 -16.48 85.12 -15.14
CA LEU A 850 -17.39 84.87 -14.02
C LEU A 850 -16.73 85.19 -12.68
N ALA A 851 -15.45 84.84 -12.53
CA ALA A 851 -14.69 85.03 -11.30
C ALA A 851 -13.18 85.02 -11.56
N THR A 852 -12.43 85.70 -10.70
CA THR A 852 -10.98 85.54 -10.56
C THR A 852 -10.68 85.01 -9.16
N PHE A 853 -9.93 83.91 -9.09
CA PHE A 853 -9.41 83.33 -7.86
C PHE A 853 -8.02 83.87 -7.56
N THR A 854 -7.94 84.66 -6.50
CA THR A 854 -6.71 85.25 -5.98
C THR A 854 -6.32 84.55 -4.68
N GLY A 855 -5.08 84.05 -4.59
CA GLY A 855 -4.57 83.45 -3.35
C GLY A 855 -3.18 82.84 -3.51
N HIS A 856 -2.88 82.27 -4.68
CA HIS A 856 -1.53 81.78 -4.99
C HIS A 856 -0.51 82.93 -5.00
N THR A 857 0.68 82.67 -4.45
CA THR A 857 1.76 83.67 -4.35
C THR A 857 2.76 83.60 -5.51
N ASP A 858 2.66 82.57 -6.35
CA ASP A 858 3.47 82.36 -7.55
C ASP A 858 2.67 81.72 -8.70
N TRP A 859 3.32 81.42 -9.83
CA TRP A 859 2.68 80.98 -11.08
C TRP A 859 1.81 79.74 -10.92
N VAL A 860 0.57 79.82 -11.39
CA VAL A 860 -0.35 78.68 -11.40
C VAL A 860 -0.05 77.82 -12.63
N GLN A 861 0.21 76.54 -12.41
CA GLN A 861 0.69 75.59 -13.42
C GLN A 861 -0.45 74.77 -14.02
N SER A 862 -1.42 74.33 -13.22
CA SER A 862 -2.54 73.49 -13.69
C SER A 862 -3.88 73.88 -13.06
N VAL A 863 -4.97 73.53 -13.78
CA VAL A 863 -6.37 73.62 -13.35
C VAL A 863 -7.09 72.31 -13.65
N ALA A 864 -7.89 71.82 -12.70
CA ALA A 864 -8.73 70.64 -12.89
C ALA A 864 -10.06 70.78 -12.14
N PHE A 865 -11.17 70.40 -12.78
CA PHE A 865 -12.50 70.39 -12.16
C PHE A 865 -12.80 69.04 -11.52
N THR A 866 -13.60 69.05 -10.44
CA THR A 866 -14.26 67.83 -9.97
C THR A 866 -15.28 67.36 -11.01
N PRO A 867 -15.58 66.05 -11.07
CA PRO A 867 -16.60 65.49 -11.96
C PRO A 867 -18.00 66.09 -11.80
N ASP A 868 -18.33 66.61 -10.62
CA ASP A 868 -19.58 67.32 -10.35
C ASP A 868 -19.54 68.82 -10.73
N GLY A 869 -18.38 69.33 -11.14
CA GLY A 869 -18.13 70.72 -11.51
C GLY A 869 -18.19 71.73 -10.36
N ASN A 870 -18.35 71.31 -9.10
CA ASN A 870 -18.53 72.22 -7.97
C ASN A 870 -17.21 72.74 -7.39
N THR A 871 -16.11 72.00 -7.58
CA THR A 871 -14.79 72.35 -7.05
C THR A 871 -13.76 72.43 -8.17
N LEU A 872 -12.88 73.42 -8.07
CA LEU A 872 -11.72 73.58 -8.94
C LEU A 872 -10.45 73.39 -8.12
N ALA A 873 -9.55 72.52 -8.56
CA ALA A 873 -8.20 72.41 -8.04
C ALA A 873 -7.23 73.23 -8.90
N THR A 874 -6.33 73.97 -8.24
CA THR A 874 -5.21 74.67 -8.86
C THR A 874 -3.90 74.24 -8.24
N SER A 875 -2.84 74.09 -9.03
CA SER A 875 -1.47 73.84 -8.55
C SER A 875 -0.54 74.98 -8.94
N ALA A 876 0.43 75.32 -8.09
CA ALA A 876 1.32 76.46 -8.36
C ALA A 876 2.78 76.25 -7.93
N ARG A 877 3.63 77.19 -8.38
CA ARG A 877 5.04 77.33 -7.99
C ARG A 877 5.25 77.75 -6.54
N ASP A 878 4.21 78.20 -5.86
CA ASP A 878 4.27 78.56 -4.44
C ASP A 878 4.29 77.33 -3.51
N THR A 879 4.54 76.13 -4.05
CA THR A 879 4.56 74.84 -3.35
C THR A 879 3.20 74.35 -2.84
N THR A 880 2.10 75.03 -3.21
CA THR A 880 0.76 74.67 -2.78
C THR A 880 -0.14 74.25 -3.94
N ALA A 881 -1.15 73.44 -3.61
CA ALA A 881 -2.36 73.34 -4.41
C ALA A 881 -3.53 73.97 -3.63
N ARG A 882 -4.52 74.52 -4.32
CA ARG A 882 -5.70 75.13 -3.69
C ARG A 882 -6.98 74.57 -4.28
N LEU A 883 -8.00 74.45 -3.45
CA LEU A 883 -9.35 74.06 -3.83
C LEU A 883 -10.27 75.28 -3.75
N TRP A 884 -11.08 75.49 -4.79
CA TRP A 884 -11.98 76.63 -4.93
C TRP A 884 -13.40 76.17 -5.18
N GLY A 885 -14.38 76.83 -4.55
CA GLY A 885 -15.79 76.60 -4.83
C GLY A 885 -16.19 77.33 -6.10
N VAL A 886 -16.58 76.58 -7.14
CA VAL A 886 -16.91 77.12 -8.47
C VAL A 886 -18.17 78.00 -8.43
N ARG A 887 -19.13 77.71 -7.54
CA ARG A 887 -20.35 78.52 -7.37
C ARG A 887 -20.18 79.67 -6.37
N THR A 888 -19.41 79.45 -5.31
CA THR A 888 -19.24 80.43 -4.22
C THR A 888 -18.16 81.46 -4.55
N HIS A 889 -17.31 81.14 -5.52
CA HIS A 889 -16.12 81.88 -5.91
C HIS A 889 -15.13 82.14 -4.78
N ARG A 890 -15.08 81.23 -3.79
CA ARG A 890 -14.22 81.34 -2.61
C ARG A 890 -13.24 80.19 -2.53
N GLU A 891 -12.10 80.44 -1.91
CA GLU A 891 -11.17 79.38 -1.52
C GLU A 891 -11.85 78.46 -0.49
N LEU A 892 -11.78 77.16 -0.72
CA LEU A 892 -12.23 76.11 0.19
C LEU A 892 -11.07 75.61 1.07
N ALA A 893 -9.89 75.46 0.47
CA ALA A 893 -8.69 75.00 1.17
C ALA A 893 -7.39 75.33 0.43
N THR A 894 -6.32 75.48 1.20
CA THR A 894 -4.93 75.39 0.71
C THR A 894 -4.34 74.05 1.16
N LEU A 895 -3.91 73.24 0.20
CA LEU A 895 -3.23 71.96 0.38
C LEU A 895 -1.72 72.21 0.49
N THR A 896 -1.21 72.19 1.72
CA THR A 896 0.21 72.45 2.03
C THR A 896 0.95 71.15 2.33
N GLY A 897 2.16 71.01 1.81
CA GLY A 897 3.03 69.88 2.15
C GLY A 897 4.14 69.60 1.14
N HIS A 898 3.94 69.92 -0.14
CA HIS A 898 5.00 69.83 -1.14
C HIS A 898 6.16 70.75 -0.77
N THR A 899 7.40 70.31 -1.02
CA THR A 899 8.62 71.07 -0.67
C THR A 899 9.20 71.85 -1.85
N ALA A 900 8.56 71.78 -3.01
CA ALA A 900 8.92 72.49 -4.24
C ALA A 900 7.67 72.71 -5.11
N THR A 901 7.84 73.27 -6.31
CA THR A 901 6.76 73.58 -7.26
C THR A 901 5.79 72.41 -7.45
N VAL A 902 4.48 72.69 -7.42
CA VAL A 902 3.43 71.74 -7.80
C VAL A 902 3.07 71.98 -9.27
N LEU A 903 3.42 71.03 -10.12
CA LEU A 903 3.34 71.17 -11.58
C LEU A 903 1.99 70.71 -12.14
N SER A 904 1.40 69.68 -11.54
CA SER A 904 0.12 69.13 -12.00
C SER A 904 -0.79 68.79 -10.83
N ALA A 905 -2.09 69.01 -11.01
CA ALA A 905 -3.15 68.53 -10.15
C ALA A 905 -4.19 67.81 -11.00
N ALA A 906 -4.62 66.64 -10.56
CA ALA A 906 -5.71 65.88 -11.15
C ALA A 906 -6.69 65.44 -10.07
N ILE A 907 -7.97 65.31 -10.42
CA ILE A 907 -9.03 64.89 -9.51
C ILE A 907 -9.53 63.52 -9.94
N SER A 908 -9.77 62.65 -8.98
CA SER A 908 -10.30 61.31 -9.24
C SER A 908 -11.71 61.35 -9.85
N PRO A 909 -12.10 60.33 -10.64
CA PRO A 909 -13.44 60.25 -11.24
C PRO A 909 -14.60 60.21 -10.25
N ASP A 910 -14.36 59.83 -8.99
CA ASP A 910 -15.35 59.88 -7.91
C ASP A 910 -15.44 61.27 -7.23
N GLY A 911 -14.53 62.19 -7.57
CA GLY A 911 -14.43 63.53 -7.02
C GLY A 911 -13.93 63.59 -5.56
N GLN A 912 -13.49 62.49 -4.98
CA GLN A 912 -13.13 62.42 -3.56
C GLN A 912 -11.65 62.74 -3.30
N THR A 913 -10.79 62.55 -4.29
CA THR A 913 -9.34 62.63 -4.11
C THR A 913 -8.71 63.56 -5.15
N VAL A 914 -7.80 64.42 -4.70
CA VAL A 914 -6.90 65.19 -5.57
C VAL A 914 -5.51 64.57 -5.51
N ALA A 915 -4.90 64.32 -6.66
CA ALA A 915 -3.49 63.97 -6.80
C ALA A 915 -2.70 65.19 -7.25
N THR A 916 -1.58 65.46 -6.60
CA THR A 916 -0.66 66.54 -6.97
C THR A 916 0.75 66.00 -7.19
N GLY A 917 1.38 66.37 -8.30
CA GLY A 917 2.76 66.01 -8.62
C GLY A 917 3.64 67.25 -8.76
N GLY A 918 4.90 67.15 -8.30
CA GLY A 918 5.79 68.32 -8.25
C GLY A 918 7.27 68.04 -8.43
N GLU A 919 8.05 69.12 -8.36
CA GLU A 919 9.53 69.12 -8.45
C GLU A 919 10.21 68.47 -7.25
N ASP A 920 9.49 68.28 -6.14
CA ASP A 920 9.96 67.51 -4.99
C ASP A 920 9.99 66.00 -5.25
N ARG A 921 9.63 65.58 -6.47
CA ARG A 921 9.67 64.19 -6.97
C ARG A 921 8.65 63.29 -6.28
N THR A 922 7.70 63.88 -5.56
CA THR A 922 6.63 63.16 -4.88
C THR A 922 5.30 63.37 -5.57
N VAL A 923 4.41 62.41 -5.37
CA VAL A 923 2.99 62.60 -5.66
C VAL A 923 2.22 62.52 -4.35
N ARG A 924 1.34 63.49 -4.10
CA ARG A 924 0.56 63.57 -2.86
C ARG A 924 -0.91 63.43 -3.17
N LEU A 925 -1.59 62.67 -2.32
CA LEU A 925 -3.04 62.46 -2.39
C LEU A 925 -3.71 63.25 -1.28
N TRP A 926 -4.81 63.91 -1.61
CA TRP A 926 -5.55 64.77 -0.70
C TRP A 926 -7.04 64.45 -0.78
N ASP A 927 -7.70 64.41 0.36
CA ASP A 927 -9.15 64.28 0.43
C ASP A 927 -9.80 65.64 0.13
N VAL A 928 -10.71 65.67 -0.85
CA VAL A 928 -11.38 66.89 -1.31
C VAL A 928 -12.34 67.47 -0.26
N ARG A 929 -12.92 66.65 0.61
CA ARG A 929 -13.91 67.06 1.61
C ARG A 929 -13.27 67.47 2.93
N THR A 930 -12.26 66.71 3.38
CA THR A 930 -11.58 66.95 4.65
C THR A 930 -10.34 67.84 4.51
N HIS A 931 -9.86 68.02 3.28
CA HIS A 931 -8.67 68.79 2.92
C HIS A 931 -7.38 68.26 3.56
N ARG A 932 -7.41 67.00 4.04
CA ARG A 932 -6.25 66.34 4.65
C ARG A 932 -5.47 65.57 3.60
N GLN A 933 -4.16 65.53 3.78
CA GLN A 933 -3.31 64.65 3.00
C GLN A 933 -3.59 63.19 3.38
N LEU A 934 -3.95 62.38 2.40
CA LEU A 934 -4.20 60.94 2.53
C LEU A 934 -2.90 60.14 2.46
N ALA A 935 -2.04 60.44 1.48
CA ALA A 935 -0.81 59.68 1.25
C ALA A 935 0.28 60.51 0.54
N ILE A 936 1.53 60.06 0.68
CA ILE A 936 2.66 60.50 -0.13
C ILE A 936 3.19 59.28 -0.88
N LEU A 937 3.13 59.34 -2.19
CA LEU A 937 3.66 58.33 -3.09
C LEU A 937 5.09 58.72 -3.44
N THR A 938 6.04 57.91 -2.98
CA THR A 938 7.47 58.10 -3.21
C THR A 938 8.00 57.03 -4.15
N GLY A 939 9.02 57.38 -4.93
CA GLY A 939 9.72 56.43 -5.79
C GLY A 939 10.29 57.05 -7.05
N HIS A 940 9.67 58.10 -7.58
CA HIS A 940 10.25 58.86 -8.69
C HIS A 940 11.58 59.51 -8.28
N THR A 941 12.56 59.45 -9.18
CA THR A 941 13.90 60.00 -8.93
C THR A 941 14.11 61.37 -9.57
N GLY A 942 13.13 61.86 -10.32
CA GLY A 942 13.09 63.19 -10.93
C GLY A 942 11.73 63.87 -10.77
N THR A 943 11.66 65.13 -11.22
CA THR A 943 10.44 65.97 -11.21
C THR A 943 9.25 65.24 -11.81
N VAL A 944 8.12 65.23 -11.11
CA VAL A 944 6.86 64.69 -11.65
C VAL A 944 6.15 65.80 -12.43
N TRP A 945 6.08 65.63 -13.75
CA TRP A 945 5.53 66.63 -14.66
C TRP A 945 4.01 66.57 -14.73
N TRP A 946 3.45 65.37 -14.77
CA TRP A 946 2.02 65.16 -14.91
C TRP A 946 1.53 64.02 -14.03
N VAL A 947 0.30 64.17 -13.55
CA VAL A 947 -0.44 63.15 -12.81
C VAL A 947 -1.84 63.07 -13.39
N ASP A 948 -2.37 61.87 -13.58
CA ASP A 948 -3.72 61.67 -14.10
C ASP A 948 -4.35 60.37 -13.59
N PHE A 949 -5.64 60.40 -13.30
CA PHE A 949 -6.36 59.21 -12.84
C PHE A 949 -6.91 58.42 -14.04
N GLY A 950 -6.88 57.09 -13.92
CA GLY A 950 -7.61 56.21 -14.81
C GLY A 950 -9.13 56.45 -14.68
N PRO A 951 -9.92 56.15 -15.72
CA PRO A 951 -11.38 56.35 -15.69
C PRO A 951 -12.11 55.56 -14.59
N ASP A 952 -11.49 54.48 -14.10
CA ASP A 952 -12.00 53.64 -13.03
C ASP A 952 -11.72 54.20 -11.62
N GLY A 953 -10.87 55.22 -11.52
CA GLY A 953 -10.41 55.78 -10.25
C GLY A 953 -9.45 54.89 -9.45
N LYS A 954 -9.13 53.69 -9.95
CA LYS A 954 -8.32 52.66 -9.27
C LYS A 954 -6.84 52.74 -9.58
N THR A 955 -6.50 53.41 -10.68
CA THR A 955 -5.12 53.58 -11.13
C THR A 955 -4.80 55.06 -11.23
N LEU A 956 -3.66 55.46 -10.68
CA LEU A 956 -3.07 56.77 -10.91
C LEU A 956 -1.83 56.61 -11.80
N ALA A 957 -1.74 57.37 -12.89
CA ALA A 957 -0.59 57.42 -13.76
C ALA A 957 0.23 58.69 -13.51
N THR A 958 1.55 58.55 -13.43
CA THR A 958 2.47 59.67 -13.17
C THR A 958 3.61 59.62 -14.18
N SER A 959 3.99 60.78 -14.72
CA SER A 959 5.13 60.91 -15.64
C SER A 959 6.21 61.79 -15.03
N SER A 960 7.47 61.39 -15.16
CA SER A 960 8.59 62.05 -14.51
C SER A 960 9.77 62.30 -15.44
N ASN A 961 10.58 63.29 -15.08
CA ASN A 961 11.86 63.59 -15.70
C ASN A 961 12.91 62.47 -15.51
N ASP A 962 12.64 61.46 -14.67
CA ASP A 962 13.47 60.26 -14.57
C ASP A 962 13.33 59.30 -15.76
N ALA A 963 12.69 59.75 -16.85
CA ALA A 963 12.36 58.99 -18.04
C ALA A 963 11.43 57.79 -17.77
N THR A 964 10.67 57.82 -16.66
CA THR A 964 9.70 56.78 -16.32
C THR A 964 8.27 57.33 -16.22
N ALA A 965 7.32 56.47 -16.57
CA ALA A 965 5.94 56.59 -16.14
C ALA A 965 5.65 55.50 -15.10
N ARG A 966 4.91 55.83 -14.04
CA ARG A 966 4.53 54.89 -12.99
C ARG A 966 3.02 54.81 -12.84
N LEU A 967 2.55 53.63 -12.47
CA LEU A 967 1.16 53.35 -12.15
C LEU A 967 1.06 53.03 -10.66
N TRP A 968 0.11 53.66 -9.98
CA TRP A 968 -0.13 53.49 -8.55
C TRP A 968 -1.55 52.98 -8.33
N ASP A 969 -1.68 51.96 -7.48
CA ASP A 969 -2.97 51.40 -7.04
C ASP A 969 -3.55 52.31 -5.95
N THR A 970 -4.71 52.91 -6.22
CA THR A 970 -5.36 53.89 -5.33
C THR A 970 -6.28 53.23 -4.30
N ASP A 971 -6.70 51.97 -4.52
CA ASP A 971 -7.57 51.23 -3.60
C ASP A 971 -6.88 51.02 -2.23
N LEU A 972 -5.54 50.89 -2.25
CA LEU A 972 -4.69 50.78 -1.06
C LEU A 972 -4.81 51.95 -0.07
N PHE A 973 -5.21 53.13 -0.53
CA PHE A 973 -5.25 54.34 0.29
C PHE A 973 -6.67 54.82 0.59
N ASN A 974 -7.65 54.42 -0.23
CA ASN A 974 -9.05 54.77 -0.03
C ASN A 974 -9.79 53.79 0.91
N ASP A 975 -9.30 52.56 1.06
CA ASP A 975 -9.89 51.55 1.94
C ASP A 975 -8.88 50.95 2.93
N LEU A 976 -9.03 51.30 4.21
CA LEU A 976 -8.21 50.76 5.30
C LEU A 976 -8.41 49.26 5.49
N GLY A 977 -9.59 48.71 5.17
CA GLY A 977 -9.85 47.27 5.22
C GLY A 977 -8.96 46.53 4.23
N THR A 978 -9.00 46.92 2.95
CA THR A 978 -8.11 46.39 1.91
C THR A 978 -6.62 46.53 2.25
N LEU A 979 -6.22 47.66 2.86
CA LEU A 979 -4.84 47.86 3.31
C LEU A 979 -4.45 46.87 4.43
N VAL A 980 -5.30 46.72 5.46
CA VAL A 980 -5.08 45.79 6.57
C VAL A 980 -5.09 44.35 6.08
N ASP A 981 -6.00 43.98 5.18
CA ASP A 981 -6.08 42.64 4.60
C ASP A 981 -4.82 42.30 3.78
N ARG A 982 -4.35 43.21 2.92
CA ARG A 982 -3.10 43.00 2.20
C ARG A 982 -1.89 42.98 3.13
N ALA A 983 -1.85 43.83 4.16
CA ALA A 983 -0.79 43.82 5.15
C ALA A 983 -0.77 42.52 5.96
N CYS A 984 -1.94 41.99 6.35
CA CYS A 984 -2.08 40.73 7.06
C CYS A 984 -1.78 39.52 6.19
N ALA A 985 -2.19 39.53 4.91
CA ALA A 985 -1.81 38.53 3.94
C ALA A 985 -0.28 38.49 3.73
N ALA A 986 0.37 39.65 3.67
CA ALA A 986 1.83 39.75 3.57
C ALA A 986 2.54 39.32 4.86
N ALA A 987 1.97 39.64 6.04
CA ALA A 987 2.51 39.23 7.33
C ALA A 987 2.37 37.72 7.60
N GLY A 988 1.38 37.05 6.99
CA GLY A 988 1.14 35.61 7.07
C GLY A 988 0.63 35.08 8.42
N ARG A 989 0.85 35.82 9.51
CA ARG A 989 0.31 35.57 10.86
C ARG A 989 0.28 36.85 11.68
N SER A 990 -0.56 36.89 12.71
CA SER A 990 -0.47 37.95 13.74
C SER A 990 0.84 37.84 14.53
N MET A 991 1.33 38.97 15.02
CA MET A 991 2.43 39.02 15.98
C MET A 991 2.03 38.27 17.27
N THR A 992 2.94 37.46 17.81
CA THR A 992 2.73 36.75 19.08
C THR A 992 2.86 37.69 20.27
N GLU A 993 2.31 37.32 21.42
CA GLU A 993 2.40 38.12 22.66
C GLU A 993 3.85 38.37 23.09
N ARG A 994 4.74 37.40 22.88
CA ARG A 994 6.18 37.54 23.15
C ARG A 994 6.86 38.54 22.20
N GLU A 995 6.49 38.55 20.92
CA GLU A 995 6.98 39.53 19.95
C GLU A 995 6.40 40.92 20.25
N TRP A 996 5.14 41.01 20.66
CA TRP A 996 4.49 42.25 21.08
C TRP A 996 5.24 42.91 22.24
N HIS A 997 5.53 42.17 23.31
CA HIS A 997 6.28 42.71 24.43
C HIS A 997 7.75 43.04 24.12
N ARG A 998 8.30 42.51 23.02
CA ARG A 998 9.66 42.83 22.57
C ARG A 998 9.71 44.15 21.80
N TYR A 999 8.71 44.45 20.97
CA TYR A 999 8.75 45.60 20.06
C TYR A 999 7.79 46.74 20.41
N VAL A 1000 6.76 46.47 21.24
CA VAL A 1000 5.79 47.46 21.69
C VAL A 1000 6.15 47.93 23.11
N PRO A 1001 6.18 49.24 23.39
CA PRO A 1001 6.54 49.77 24.71
C PRO A 1001 5.75 49.16 25.87
N ALA A 1002 6.42 48.97 27.01
CA ALA A 1002 5.79 48.48 28.23
C ALA A 1002 4.67 49.44 28.68
N GLY A 1003 3.45 48.90 28.84
CA GLY A 1003 2.24 49.65 29.17
C GLY A 1003 1.09 49.49 28.15
N VAL A 1004 1.37 48.93 26.97
CA VAL A 1004 0.34 48.66 25.95
C VAL A 1004 -0.05 47.18 25.97
N THR A 1005 -1.29 46.89 26.37
CA THR A 1005 -1.85 45.51 26.38
C THR A 1005 -1.82 44.87 25.00
N TYR A 1006 -1.44 43.59 24.95
CA TYR A 1006 -1.40 42.81 23.72
C TYR A 1006 -2.74 42.87 22.96
N ARG A 1007 -2.66 43.11 21.66
CA ARG A 1007 -3.79 43.02 20.74
C ARG A 1007 -3.38 42.21 19.53
N ARG A 1008 -4.26 41.28 19.13
CA ARG A 1008 -4.12 40.54 17.87
C ARG A 1008 -4.27 41.52 16.70
N ILE A 1009 -3.26 41.59 15.83
CA ILE A 1009 -3.18 42.57 14.74
C ILE A 1009 -3.76 42.07 13.42
N CYS A 1010 -3.76 40.75 13.21
CA CYS A 1010 -4.30 40.09 12.03
C CYS A 1010 -5.27 38.97 12.42
N PRO A 1011 -6.38 38.80 11.68
CA PRO A 1011 -7.44 37.85 12.01
C PRO A 1011 -7.01 36.38 12.07
#